data_AF-A0A5C6G482-F1
#
_entry.id   AF-A0A5C6G482-F1
#
_cell.length_a   1.000
_cell.length_b   1.000
_cell.length_c   1.000
_cell.angle_alpha   90.00
_cell.angle_beta   90.00
_cell.angle_gamma   90.00
#
_symmetry.space_group_name_H-M   'P 1'
#
loop_
_entity.id
_entity.type
_entity.pdbx_description
1 polymer ?
#
loop_
_entity_poly.entity_id
_entity_poly.type
_entity_poly.pdbx_seq_one_letter_code
_entity_poly.pdbx_strand_id
1 'polypeptide(L)'
;MASLRLMTRLLLCCLAIPPTLSVSSRDSDRPHKEAKYRISPIDGSVIALPTREQLAFQEGEIGALIHFDVATWLDIDGCNSDPSLVPDVSLFDPRLINTNQWLDSIASLGAKHATLVVKHNCGFASWPSKVTFPTRESNRTTIDYNYTTVQSPLHGLDVAGSFADSARKYHVGHGFYYSVVVNNFLNVQKSRVRTGRLSSGQVGITDDVYDRIVLDQLSELWSNYGSLTEIWFDGGVSVAQRDAIQKLLRSKQPQAVVFNGCDDNGSCVTDHPVRWIGNEMGSAPEENWSTGLLRAGDPTSPYFVPSECDTTLQTNGRWFFGVGQPLRSLREMVDVYHATVGRNCLLELDFSPDRSGLIPADHAARYKQLGDFIRSCYDEPIGHNKGRNETEGAYHLTFDYPASIDRIQLMEDQSNGQVIRSYKVFAKIVDVGRVNGTLDVPWTLVSKGTSVGHKKIDLFDKSITVTEVLVTPFADDTRPGSSGSTEIKITLPNNSRRPSRWPKFPAMQVTVLVGIALGAAVVVMLINTVQTRLRHRAMAKKLGCKPPVAAPSTEPSGIVATYRSAKASKEKRFPQFLQEQLEKLNAREGRQVGTLTFVTPLFKRMIFTVDPQNIQAMLALKFTDFGLGVNRTDNFRPLLGNGIFAANGKQWEHSRALLRPQFVRSQVSDLDLEEAHVRNLMTVLEHHLGSDDGWTGTVDLQVLFFRLTLDSATEFLFGESVNSQLDLQTNITNSSGKDDDSFAYAFDRSQYILAVAARLGNNYWLMHTPELHRMIDRVHRFVDYFVQKAMSNPGEKHKSGHYVFLHALAEQTQDRAELRSQLLNILLAGRDTTASLLGWFFHTLADSRYEHIYKKLRRVVVDEFGAYDNPRDITFERMKSCQYLQWCINEALRLYPVVPMNVRTALTDTTLPTGGGDHGLSPVFVPKGTDVAYSVFIMHRRKDLWGEDCDAFKPERWESRKPGWDYLPFNGGPRICIGQQFALTEIAYVLIRMLQRVDVLDGSGAGPVKHGLTLTNCPADGVKLRLHFADKGM
;
A
#
# COMPACT_ATOMS: atom_id res chain seq x y z
N MET A 1 62.93 4.47 45.85
CA MET A 1 62.37 5.56 46.69
C MET A 1 61.87 6.62 45.73
N ALA A 2 60.59 6.93 45.54
CA ALA A 2 59.37 6.69 46.30
C ALA A 2 58.32 5.94 45.44
N SER A 3 57.95 4.74 45.88
CA SER A 3 56.76 4.00 45.41
C SER A 3 56.46 2.95 46.50
N LEU A 4 55.93 3.45 47.62
CA LEU A 4 55.53 2.65 48.77
C LEU A 4 54.55 3.48 49.61
N ARG A 5 53.26 3.47 49.25
CA ARG A 5 52.08 3.73 50.10
C ARG A 5 50.81 3.88 49.23
N LEU A 6 50.35 2.78 48.63
CA LEU A 6 48.91 2.52 48.45
C LEU A 6 48.64 1.08 47.99
N MET A 7 49.47 0.12 48.40
CA MET A 7 49.39 -1.28 47.97
C MET A 7 49.24 -2.23 49.18
N THR A 8 48.36 -1.85 50.11
CA THR A 8 48.06 -2.65 51.32
C THR A 8 46.64 -2.35 51.83
N ARG A 9 45.60 -2.57 51.00
CA ARG A 9 44.20 -2.52 51.47
C ARG A 9 43.10 -3.10 50.54
N LEU A 10 43.38 -4.11 49.71
CA LEU A 10 42.37 -4.60 48.74
C LEU A 10 42.31 -6.14 48.55
N LEU A 11 42.41 -6.89 49.65
CA LEU A 11 41.98 -8.30 49.71
C LEU A 11 41.76 -8.71 51.19
N LEU A 12 40.54 -8.52 51.69
CA LEU A 12 39.87 -9.22 52.81
C LEU A 12 38.75 -8.35 53.38
N CYS A 13 37.51 -8.63 52.95
CA CYS A 13 36.28 -8.61 53.77
C CYS A 13 35.09 -8.95 52.86
N CYS A 14 35.02 -10.23 52.48
CA CYS A 14 33.72 -10.90 52.35
C CYS A 14 33.12 -11.00 53.76
N LEU A 15 31.79 -10.79 53.86
CA LEU A 15 30.92 -10.94 55.04
C LEU A 15 30.98 -9.81 56.10
N ALA A 16 30.16 -8.77 55.90
CA ALA A 16 29.53 -8.00 56.98
C ALA A 16 28.36 -7.14 56.45
N ILE A 17 27.14 -7.47 56.89
CA ILE A 17 25.93 -6.62 56.88
C ILE A 17 26.16 -5.51 57.93
N PRO A 18 25.92 -4.19 57.68
CA PRO A 18 24.73 -3.47 58.22
C PRO A 18 24.43 -2.09 57.54
N PRO A 19 23.51 -1.22 58.04
CA PRO A 19 22.41 -1.41 58.98
C PRO A 19 21.02 -1.03 58.40
N THR A 20 20.00 -1.61 59.01
CA THR A 20 18.64 -1.05 59.10
C THR A 20 18.67 0.41 59.56
N LEU A 21 18.12 1.33 58.77
CA LEU A 21 17.66 2.62 59.25
C LEU A 21 16.15 2.56 59.42
N SER A 22 15.76 2.76 60.67
CA SER A 22 14.42 2.71 61.25
C SER A 22 13.44 3.63 60.52
N VAL A 23 12.31 3.07 60.11
CA VAL A 23 11.10 3.82 59.82
C VAL A 23 10.58 4.39 61.14
N SER A 24 10.84 5.67 61.37
CA SER A 24 10.13 6.48 62.34
C SER A 24 8.69 6.64 61.87
N SER A 25 7.77 5.97 62.54
CA SER A 25 6.33 6.22 62.46
C SER A 25 6.02 7.67 62.81
N ARG A 26 5.44 8.43 61.85
CA ARG A 26 4.45 9.51 62.04
C ARG A 26 4.24 10.23 60.71
N ASP A 27 3.30 9.73 59.92
CA ASP A 27 2.13 10.49 59.44
C ASP A 27 1.32 9.59 58.51
N SER A 28 0.46 8.82 59.14
CA SER A 28 -0.70 8.23 58.51
C SER A 28 -1.71 9.34 58.21
N ASP A 29 -2.05 9.49 56.93
CA ASP A 29 -3.26 10.09 56.33
C ASP A 29 -3.00 11.22 55.34
N ARG A 30 -2.66 10.83 54.10
CA ARG A 30 -3.20 11.29 52.80
C ARG A 30 -2.26 10.83 51.68
N PRO A 31 -2.71 10.14 50.62
CA PRO A 31 -1.87 9.90 49.45
C PRO A 31 -1.70 11.23 48.71
N HIS A 32 -0.52 11.85 48.80
CA HIS A 32 -0.12 12.89 47.86
C HIS A 32 -0.01 12.24 46.48
N LYS A 33 -1.03 12.39 45.63
CA LYS A 33 -0.92 12.11 44.19
C LYS A 33 0.13 13.08 43.62
N GLU A 34 1.24 12.55 43.10
CA GLU A 34 2.12 13.33 42.23
C GLU A 34 1.29 13.95 41.10
N ALA A 35 1.58 15.19 40.74
CA ALA A 35 0.84 15.89 39.71
C ALA A 35 1.06 15.18 38.36
N LYS A 36 -0.02 14.76 37.67
CA LYS A 36 0.07 14.12 36.34
C LYS A 36 0.49 15.08 35.22
N TYR A 37 0.49 16.37 35.52
CA TYR A 37 0.86 17.44 34.60
C TYR A 37 1.31 18.68 35.38
N ARG A 38 2.01 19.59 34.69
CA ARG A 38 2.28 20.97 35.13
C ARG A 38 1.66 21.97 34.16
N ILE A 39 1.56 23.23 34.58
CA ILE A 39 1.08 24.32 33.72
C ILE A 39 2.28 24.97 33.04
N SER A 40 2.16 25.18 31.73
CA SER A 40 3.06 26.00 30.94
C SER A 40 3.15 27.41 31.55
N PRO A 41 4.36 27.88 31.83
CA PRO A 41 4.57 29.25 32.29
C PRO A 41 4.52 30.28 31.16
N ILE A 42 4.49 29.84 29.89
CA ILE A 42 4.48 30.72 28.71
C ILE A 42 3.03 31.05 28.29
N ASP A 43 2.18 30.03 28.19
CA ASP A 43 0.83 30.19 27.62
C ASP A 43 -0.30 29.60 28.49
N GLY A 44 0.03 29.00 29.65
CA GLY A 44 -0.94 28.41 30.56
C GLY A 44 -1.47 27.03 30.14
N SER A 45 -0.96 26.45 29.05
CA SER A 45 -1.33 25.10 28.58
C SER A 45 -0.86 24.00 29.54
N VAL A 46 -1.39 22.79 29.37
CA VAL A 46 -1.02 21.63 30.19
C VAL A 46 0.20 20.91 29.58
N ILE A 47 1.17 20.58 30.42
CA ILE A 47 2.34 19.74 30.07
C ILE A 47 2.25 18.47 30.91
N ALA A 48 1.87 17.35 30.28
CA ALA A 48 1.82 16.07 30.97
C ALA A 48 3.21 15.57 31.35
N LEU A 49 3.30 14.95 32.53
CA LEU A 49 4.55 14.42 33.07
C LEU A 49 4.60 12.90 32.87
N PRO A 50 5.73 12.35 32.40
CA PRO A 50 5.89 10.92 32.29
C PRO A 50 6.08 10.26 33.65
N THR A 51 5.76 8.98 33.70
CA THR A 51 6.20 8.10 34.78
C THR A 51 7.61 7.58 34.55
N ARG A 52 8.27 7.09 35.60
CA ARG A 52 9.61 6.50 35.51
C ARG A 52 9.63 5.31 34.54
N GLU A 53 8.58 4.50 34.56
CA GLU A 53 8.39 3.31 33.74
C GLU A 53 8.27 3.68 32.27
N GLN A 54 7.51 4.73 31.92
CA GLN A 54 7.40 5.22 30.55
C GLN A 54 8.72 5.81 30.02
N LEU A 55 9.47 6.54 30.86
CA LEU A 55 10.81 7.02 30.47
C LEU A 55 11.77 5.86 30.22
N ALA A 56 11.79 4.86 31.11
CA ALA A 56 12.63 3.67 30.95
C ALA A 56 12.25 2.88 29.69
N PHE A 57 10.97 2.84 29.34
CA PHE A 57 10.49 2.22 28.11
C PHE A 57 10.94 2.96 26.86
N GLN A 58 10.80 4.29 26.83
CA GLN A 58 11.28 5.11 25.70
C GLN A 58 12.79 5.00 25.49
N GLU A 59 13.59 4.94 26.57
CA GLU A 59 15.04 4.68 26.53
C GLU A 59 15.39 3.31 25.91
N GLY A 60 14.43 2.38 25.88
CA GLY A 60 14.56 1.10 25.21
C GLY A 60 14.77 1.25 23.71
N GLU A 61 14.13 2.25 23.09
CA GLU A 61 14.09 2.60 21.66
C GLU A 61 13.60 1.51 20.71
N ILE A 62 14.03 0.26 20.90
CA ILE A 62 13.74 -0.90 20.07
C ILE A 62 13.26 -2.03 20.97
N GLY A 63 12.07 -2.54 20.68
CA GLY A 63 11.53 -3.78 21.19
C GLY A 63 11.37 -4.83 20.10
N ALA A 64 11.02 -6.04 20.53
CA ALA A 64 10.88 -7.21 19.66
C ALA A 64 9.57 -7.96 19.94
N LEU A 65 8.69 -8.02 18.95
CA LEU A 65 7.47 -8.78 19.04
C LEU A 65 7.64 -10.15 18.43
N ILE A 66 7.26 -11.22 19.13
CA ILE A 66 7.46 -12.59 18.66
C ILE A 66 6.11 -13.23 18.33
N HIS A 67 5.80 -13.33 17.03
CA HIS A 67 4.63 -14.07 16.54
C HIS A 67 4.94 -15.55 16.35
N PHE A 68 4.61 -16.35 17.37
CA PHE A 68 4.79 -17.80 17.34
C PHE A 68 3.69 -18.54 18.12
N ASP A 69 2.77 -19.14 17.38
CA ASP A 69 1.58 -19.86 17.85
C ASP A 69 1.26 -20.96 16.82
N VAL A 70 0.25 -21.81 17.04
CA VAL A 70 -0.26 -22.78 16.05
C VAL A 70 -0.51 -22.17 14.65
N ALA A 71 -0.80 -20.87 14.56
CA ALA A 71 -0.93 -20.08 13.34
C ALA A 71 0.32 -20.10 12.45
N THR A 72 1.52 -20.35 13.01
CA THR A 72 2.77 -20.51 12.24
C THR A 72 2.70 -21.65 11.20
N TRP A 73 1.80 -22.62 11.39
CA TRP A 73 1.57 -23.73 10.46
C TRP A 73 0.52 -23.42 9.39
N LEU A 74 -0.13 -22.27 9.45
CA LEU A 74 -1.10 -21.83 8.45
C LEU A 74 -0.42 -21.06 7.32
N ASP A 75 -1.02 -21.08 6.14
CA ASP A 75 -0.56 -20.27 5.00
C ASP A 75 -1.09 -18.82 5.07
N ILE A 76 -2.14 -18.60 5.86
CA ILE A 76 -2.68 -17.27 6.22
C ILE A 76 -1.92 -16.68 7.42
N ASP A 77 -2.01 -15.36 7.58
CA ASP A 77 -1.32 -14.64 8.66
C ASP A 77 -2.21 -14.54 9.91
N GLY A 78 -2.03 -15.47 10.84
CA GLY A 78 -2.90 -15.60 12.02
C GLY A 78 -4.32 -16.13 11.70
N CYS A 79 -5.17 -16.21 12.72
CA CYS A 79 -6.58 -16.60 12.58
C CYS A 79 -7.53 -15.38 12.47
N ASN A 80 -7.09 -14.30 11.81
CA ASN A 80 -7.77 -13.00 11.83
C ASN A 80 -9.00 -12.93 10.91
N SER A 81 -8.96 -13.62 9.77
CA SER A 81 -9.96 -13.50 8.70
C SER A 81 -11.16 -14.43 8.83
N ASP A 82 -11.06 -15.48 9.63
CA ASP A 82 -12.10 -16.50 9.78
C ASP A 82 -12.41 -16.78 11.27
N PRO A 83 -13.53 -16.25 11.79
CA PRO A 83 -13.99 -16.48 13.17
C PRO A 83 -14.33 -17.94 13.50
N SER A 84 -14.43 -18.82 12.50
CA SER A 84 -14.72 -20.25 12.66
C SER A 84 -13.47 -21.12 12.68
N LEU A 85 -12.31 -20.56 12.31
CA LEU A 85 -11.07 -21.30 12.20
C LEU A 85 -10.45 -21.58 13.56
N VAL A 86 -10.49 -22.85 13.97
CA VAL A 86 -9.73 -23.40 15.10
C VAL A 86 -8.78 -24.45 14.52
N PRO A 87 -7.48 -24.14 14.37
CA PRO A 87 -6.49 -25.11 13.90
C PRO A 87 -6.46 -26.38 14.77
N ASP A 88 -6.07 -27.51 14.19
CA ASP A 88 -5.85 -28.71 14.98
C ASP A 88 -4.60 -28.52 15.85
N VAL A 89 -4.70 -28.79 17.15
CA VAL A 89 -3.59 -28.62 18.10
C VAL A 89 -2.37 -29.48 17.75
N SER A 90 -2.57 -30.58 17.02
CA SER A 90 -1.50 -31.44 16.52
C SER A 90 -0.58 -30.76 15.51
N LEU A 91 -0.99 -29.63 14.90
CA LEU A 91 -0.15 -28.86 13.98
C LEU A 91 1.04 -28.19 14.69
N PHE A 92 0.92 -27.86 15.98
CA PHE A 92 1.96 -27.16 16.72
C PHE A 92 3.10 -28.13 17.15
N ASP A 93 3.99 -28.47 16.20
CA ASP A 93 5.12 -29.41 16.35
C ASP A 93 6.51 -28.77 16.06
N PRO A 94 6.99 -27.78 16.85
CA PRO A 94 8.31 -27.20 16.63
C PRO A 94 9.42 -28.05 17.27
N ARG A 95 9.97 -28.97 16.46
CA ARG A 95 10.95 -29.98 16.91
C ARG A 95 12.29 -29.43 17.40
N LEU A 96 12.64 -28.19 17.03
CA LEU A 96 13.93 -27.57 17.33
C LEU A 96 13.75 -26.28 18.15
N ILE A 97 12.61 -26.11 18.83
CA ILE A 97 12.33 -24.88 19.56
C ILE A 97 13.47 -24.50 20.51
N ASN A 98 13.98 -23.28 20.36
CA ASN A 98 15.07 -22.77 21.19
C ASN A 98 14.92 -21.26 21.39
N THR A 99 14.35 -20.88 22.52
CA THR A 99 14.13 -19.46 22.85
C THR A 99 15.44 -18.71 23.08
N ASN A 100 16.56 -19.36 23.46
CA ASN A 100 17.85 -18.68 23.51
C ASN A 100 18.29 -18.19 22.12
N GLN A 101 18.00 -18.96 21.07
CA GLN A 101 18.32 -18.57 19.68
C GLN A 101 17.45 -17.40 19.19
N TRP A 102 16.24 -17.28 19.71
CA TRP A 102 15.41 -16.10 19.47
C TRP A 102 16.07 -14.87 20.12
N LEU A 103 16.50 -15.01 21.38
CA LEU A 103 17.16 -13.94 22.13
C LEU A 103 18.54 -13.58 21.56
N ASP A 104 19.29 -14.51 20.96
CA ASP A 104 20.51 -14.20 20.20
C ASP A 104 20.21 -13.20 19.07
N SER A 105 19.12 -13.43 18.33
CA SER A 105 18.72 -12.57 17.22
C SER A 105 18.24 -11.20 17.71
N ILE A 106 17.45 -11.18 18.79
CA ILE A 106 16.92 -9.97 19.44
C ILE A 106 18.06 -9.11 20.00
N ALA A 107 19.01 -9.72 20.71
CA ALA A 107 20.18 -9.03 21.25
C ALA A 107 21.08 -8.50 20.11
N SER A 108 21.19 -9.21 18.99
CA SER A 108 21.98 -8.77 17.83
C SER A 108 21.42 -7.51 17.16
N LEU A 109 20.09 -7.37 17.15
CA LEU A 109 19.39 -6.16 16.72
C LEU A 109 19.68 -5.00 17.69
N GLY A 110 19.80 -5.31 18.98
CA GLY A 110 19.98 -4.32 20.05
C GLY A 110 18.69 -3.99 20.81
N ALA A 111 17.63 -4.80 20.64
CA ALA A 111 16.36 -4.58 21.33
C ALA A 111 16.52 -4.73 22.85
N LYS A 112 15.81 -3.91 23.62
CA LYS A 112 15.91 -3.85 25.10
C LYS A 112 14.81 -4.62 25.79
N HIS A 113 13.68 -4.81 25.13
CA HIS A 113 12.62 -5.72 25.54
C HIS A 113 12.16 -6.61 24.39
N ALA A 114 11.43 -7.65 24.74
CA ALA A 114 10.76 -8.52 23.79
C ALA A 114 9.41 -8.98 24.34
N THR A 115 8.38 -8.98 23.50
CA THR A 115 7.02 -9.39 23.84
C THR A 115 6.62 -10.63 23.05
N LEU A 116 6.29 -11.71 23.75
CA LEU A 116 5.85 -12.97 23.12
C LEU A 116 4.33 -13.00 22.97
N VAL A 117 3.86 -13.36 21.78
CA VAL A 117 2.46 -13.72 21.53
C VAL A 117 2.15 -15.05 22.20
N VAL A 118 1.74 -15.00 23.46
CA VAL A 118 1.41 -16.21 24.25
C VAL A 118 0.02 -16.76 23.94
N LYS A 119 -0.87 -15.89 23.44
CA LYS A 119 -2.16 -16.28 22.88
C LYS A 119 -2.63 -15.28 21.83
N HIS A 120 -2.74 -15.73 20.59
CA HIS A 120 -3.31 -14.95 19.48
C HIS A 120 -4.81 -15.26 19.28
N ASN A 121 -5.41 -14.71 18.23
CA ASN A 121 -6.83 -14.81 17.91
C ASN A 121 -7.35 -16.25 17.70
N CYS A 122 -6.46 -17.21 17.38
CA CYS A 122 -6.82 -18.62 17.31
C CYS A 122 -7.29 -19.17 18.68
N GLY A 123 -6.85 -18.56 19.78
CA GLY A 123 -7.13 -18.98 21.15
C GLY A 123 -6.16 -20.02 21.70
N PHE A 124 -5.11 -20.40 20.97
CA PHE A 124 -4.11 -21.36 21.44
C PHE A 124 -3.21 -20.74 22.50
N ALA A 125 -3.04 -21.39 23.65
CA ALA A 125 -2.13 -20.91 24.70
C ALA A 125 -0.76 -21.59 24.60
N SER A 126 0.32 -20.81 24.47
CA SER A 126 1.70 -21.32 24.35
C SER A 126 2.32 -21.76 25.68
N TRP A 127 1.53 -21.81 26.77
CA TRP A 127 1.91 -22.34 28.08
C TRP A 127 0.86 -23.34 28.58
N PRO A 128 1.22 -24.24 29.52
CA PRO A 128 0.29 -25.23 30.07
C PRO A 128 -0.67 -24.60 31.10
N SER A 129 -1.63 -23.80 30.62
CA SER A 129 -2.65 -23.16 31.46
C SER A 129 -3.47 -24.21 32.23
N LYS A 130 -3.77 -23.93 33.51
CA LYS A 130 -4.54 -24.81 34.41
C LYS A 130 -5.97 -24.33 34.62
N VAL A 131 -6.40 -23.35 33.84
CA VAL A 131 -7.75 -22.77 33.95
C VAL A 131 -8.79 -23.81 33.56
N THR A 132 -9.83 -23.93 34.38
CA THR A 132 -11.01 -24.78 34.14
C THR A 132 -12.26 -23.92 34.12
N PHE A 133 -13.25 -24.30 33.31
CA PHE A 133 -14.46 -23.49 33.16
C PHE A 133 -15.70 -24.33 32.79
N PRO A 134 -16.91 -23.89 33.16
CA PRO A 134 -18.15 -24.56 32.80
C PRO A 134 -18.54 -24.29 31.34
N THR A 135 -18.99 -25.32 30.62
CA THR A 135 -19.54 -25.18 29.26
C THR A 135 -21.01 -24.74 29.25
N ARG A 136 -21.46 -24.19 28.12
CA ARG A 136 -22.84 -23.71 27.92
C ARG A 136 -23.88 -24.83 27.74
N GLU A 137 -23.46 -26.06 27.44
CA GLU A 137 -24.36 -27.20 27.17
C GLU A 137 -25.20 -27.58 28.40
N SER A 138 -26.31 -28.30 28.18
CA SER A 138 -27.39 -28.54 29.16
C SER A 138 -26.97 -29.12 30.51
N ASN A 139 -25.77 -29.72 30.62
CA ASN A 139 -25.22 -30.29 31.85
C ASN A 139 -24.17 -29.42 32.57
N ARG A 140 -23.77 -28.26 32.03
CA ARG A 140 -22.77 -27.34 32.61
C ARG A 140 -21.48 -28.03 33.09
N THR A 141 -20.97 -28.98 32.32
CA THR A 141 -19.76 -29.72 32.69
C THR A 141 -18.55 -28.79 32.71
N THR A 142 -17.82 -28.77 33.82
CA THR A 142 -16.52 -28.09 33.93
C THR A 142 -15.47 -28.86 33.16
N ILE A 143 -14.76 -28.19 32.26
CA ILE A 143 -13.67 -28.74 31.46
C ILE A 143 -12.39 -27.91 31.64
N ASP A 144 -11.24 -28.51 31.32
CA ASP A 144 -9.97 -27.79 31.24
C ASP A 144 -9.90 -26.94 29.97
N TYR A 145 -9.14 -25.84 30.00
CA TYR A 145 -8.73 -25.14 28.79
C TYR A 145 -7.76 -26.05 28.00
N ASN A 146 -8.31 -26.90 27.14
CA ASN A 146 -7.60 -27.99 26.48
C ASN A 146 -7.03 -27.63 25.09
N TYR A 147 -6.80 -26.34 24.84
CA TYR A 147 -6.22 -25.83 23.60
C TYR A 147 -4.90 -25.12 23.89
N THR A 148 -3.93 -25.90 24.35
CA THR A 148 -2.62 -25.45 24.86
C THR A 148 -1.50 -26.38 24.39
N THR A 149 -0.25 -26.07 24.76
CA THR A 149 0.91 -26.95 24.53
C THR A 149 0.78 -28.33 25.17
N VAL A 150 -0.08 -28.52 26.17
CA VAL A 150 -0.33 -29.84 26.80
C VAL A 150 -0.92 -30.83 25.79
N GLN A 151 -1.81 -30.36 24.91
CA GLN A 151 -2.48 -31.18 23.91
C GLN A 151 -1.71 -31.26 22.58
N SER A 152 -0.63 -30.48 22.44
CA SER A 152 0.20 -30.50 21.23
C SER A 152 1.32 -31.55 21.32
N PRO A 153 2.02 -31.82 20.21
CA PRO A 153 3.23 -32.65 20.19
C PRO A 153 4.37 -32.21 21.11
N LEU A 154 4.29 -31.01 21.69
CA LEU A 154 5.24 -30.55 22.72
C LEU A 154 4.97 -31.11 24.12
N HIS A 155 3.87 -31.84 24.31
CA HIS A 155 3.53 -32.56 25.54
C HIS A 155 3.65 -31.68 26.81
N GLY A 156 3.16 -30.45 26.73
CA GLY A 156 3.10 -29.52 27.86
C GLY A 156 4.36 -28.68 28.07
N LEU A 157 5.29 -28.64 27.11
CA LEU A 157 6.40 -27.67 27.15
C LEU A 157 5.86 -26.25 27.32
N ASP A 158 6.41 -25.53 28.29
CA ASP A 158 6.06 -24.14 28.58
C ASP A 158 6.93 -23.19 27.76
N VAL A 159 6.39 -22.72 26.62
CA VAL A 159 7.11 -21.80 25.72
C VAL A 159 7.23 -20.43 26.35
N ALA A 160 6.19 -19.95 27.06
CA ALA A 160 6.21 -18.67 27.77
C ALA A 160 7.28 -18.66 28.87
N GLY A 161 7.36 -19.73 29.66
CA GLY A 161 8.40 -19.92 30.67
C GLY A 161 9.81 -19.96 30.06
N SER A 162 10.00 -20.77 29.01
CA SER A 162 11.28 -20.89 28.31
C SER A 162 11.74 -19.55 27.70
N PHE A 163 10.80 -18.75 27.21
CA PHE A 163 11.07 -17.41 26.70
C PHE A 163 11.48 -16.46 27.82
N ALA A 164 10.71 -16.40 28.92
CA ALA A 164 11.01 -15.55 30.07
C ALA A 164 12.37 -15.89 30.72
N ASP A 165 12.74 -17.17 30.80
CA ASP A 165 14.05 -17.62 31.26
C ASP A 165 15.18 -17.15 30.35
N SER A 166 15.00 -17.29 29.03
CA SER A 166 15.97 -16.81 28.05
C SER A 166 16.11 -15.29 28.09
N ALA A 167 15.01 -14.53 28.16
CA ALA A 167 15.06 -13.08 28.25
C ALA A 167 15.84 -12.60 29.49
N ARG A 168 15.59 -13.20 30.66
CA ARG A 168 16.38 -12.95 31.88
C ARG A 168 17.87 -13.24 31.70
N LYS A 169 18.21 -14.37 31.07
CA LYS A 169 19.60 -14.76 30.80
C LYS A 169 20.32 -13.77 29.90
N TYR A 170 19.61 -13.16 28.94
CA TYR A 170 20.17 -12.18 28.00
C TYR A 170 20.05 -10.73 28.48
N HIS A 171 19.49 -10.50 29.68
CA HIS A 171 19.21 -9.17 30.22
C HIS A 171 18.32 -8.32 29.31
N VAL A 172 17.36 -8.97 28.65
CA VAL A 172 16.31 -8.34 27.84
C VAL A 172 15.02 -8.35 28.65
N GLY A 173 14.34 -7.21 28.77
CA GLY A 173 13.03 -7.15 29.40
C GLY A 173 12.03 -8.03 28.65
N HIS A 174 11.10 -8.68 29.33
CA HIS A 174 10.13 -9.56 28.66
C HIS A 174 8.70 -9.12 28.91
N GLY A 175 7.85 -9.36 27.92
CA GLY A 175 6.45 -9.03 27.94
C GLY A 175 5.59 -10.12 27.30
N PHE A 176 4.28 -9.96 27.43
CA PHE A 176 3.31 -10.87 26.86
C PHE A 176 2.22 -10.13 26.10
N TYR A 177 1.99 -10.59 24.88
CA TYR A 177 0.80 -10.27 24.10
C TYR A 177 -0.28 -11.32 24.42
N TYR A 178 -1.50 -10.83 24.68
CA TYR A 178 -2.65 -11.68 24.92
C TYR A 178 -3.90 -11.10 24.23
N SER A 179 -4.48 -11.86 23.30
CA SER A 179 -5.73 -11.45 22.67
C SER A 179 -6.91 -11.59 23.63
N VAL A 180 -7.47 -10.44 24.04
CA VAL A 180 -8.67 -10.35 24.87
C VAL A 180 -9.93 -10.22 24.01
N VAL A 181 -9.80 -9.62 22.83
CA VAL A 181 -10.92 -9.21 21.98
C VAL A 181 -11.40 -10.34 21.09
N VAL A 182 -10.52 -11.28 20.72
CA VAL A 182 -10.84 -12.38 19.81
C VAL A 182 -10.30 -13.70 20.35
N ASN A 183 -11.14 -14.72 20.33
CA ASN A 183 -10.75 -16.09 20.66
C ASN A 183 -11.62 -17.07 19.86
N ASN A 184 -11.07 -17.59 18.76
CA ASN A 184 -11.82 -18.50 17.88
C ASN A 184 -12.18 -19.81 18.58
N PHE A 185 -11.30 -20.38 19.40
CA PHE A 185 -11.55 -21.58 20.19
C PHE A 185 -12.78 -21.45 21.10
N LEU A 186 -12.97 -20.29 21.72
CA LEU A 186 -14.12 -19.99 22.59
C LEU A 186 -15.26 -19.25 21.89
N ASN A 187 -15.21 -19.14 20.55
CA ASN A 187 -16.19 -18.43 19.72
C ASN A 187 -16.44 -16.98 20.15
N VAL A 188 -15.38 -16.26 20.51
CA VAL A 188 -15.42 -14.86 20.94
C VAL A 188 -14.94 -13.93 19.83
N GLN A 189 -15.71 -12.88 19.57
CA GLN A 189 -15.35 -11.77 18.69
C GLN A 189 -15.76 -10.45 19.34
N LYS A 190 -14.93 -9.42 19.28
CA LYS A 190 -15.20 -8.11 19.92
C LYS A 190 -15.50 -8.25 21.43
N SER A 191 -14.77 -9.12 22.12
CA SER A 191 -14.95 -9.47 23.54
C SER A 191 -16.35 -9.98 23.89
N ARG A 192 -17.09 -10.54 22.92
CA ARG A 192 -18.40 -11.14 23.13
C ARG A 192 -18.47 -12.55 22.55
N VAL A 193 -19.07 -13.47 23.29
CA VAL A 193 -19.37 -14.81 22.81
C VAL A 193 -20.47 -14.73 21.76
N ARG A 194 -20.21 -15.22 20.55
CA ARG A 194 -21.17 -15.14 19.44
C ARG A 194 -22.39 -16.03 19.67
N THR A 195 -23.54 -15.56 19.22
CA THR A 195 -24.78 -16.34 19.17
C THR A 195 -24.83 -17.14 17.87
N GLY A 196 -24.92 -18.47 17.96
CA GLY A 196 -24.97 -19.33 16.77
C GLY A 196 -24.55 -20.77 17.06
N ARG A 197 -24.57 -21.59 16.01
CA ARG A 197 -24.04 -22.95 16.05
C ARG A 197 -22.51 -22.90 16.13
N LEU A 198 -21.92 -23.70 17.02
CA LEU A 198 -20.48 -23.84 17.14
C LEU A 198 -19.90 -24.50 15.89
N SER A 199 -18.77 -23.98 15.45
CA SER A 199 -17.96 -24.55 14.36
C SER A 199 -17.09 -25.70 14.90
N SER A 200 -16.48 -26.47 14.00
CA SER A 200 -15.59 -27.56 14.40
C SER A 200 -14.45 -27.05 15.29
N GLY A 201 -14.20 -27.72 16.41
CA GLY A 201 -13.15 -27.35 17.38
C GLY A 201 -13.52 -26.25 18.36
N GLN A 202 -14.67 -25.59 18.22
CA GLN A 202 -15.10 -24.53 19.15
C GLN A 202 -15.79 -25.06 20.40
N VAL A 203 -15.62 -24.37 21.52
CA VAL A 203 -16.29 -24.65 22.80
C VAL A 203 -17.29 -23.54 23.12
N GLY A 204 -18.52 -23.94 23.46
CA GLY A 204 -19.57 -23.00 23.84
C GLY A 204 -19.48 -22.58 25.30
N ILE A 205 -19.41 -21.27 25.54
CA ILE A 205 -19.38 -20.66 26.89
C ILE A 205 -20.35 -19.46 26.97
N THR A 206 -20.35 -18.74 28.10
CA THR A 206 -21.06 -17.46 28.27
C THR A 206 -20.05 -16.31 28.41
N ASP A 207 -20.50 -15.07 28.26
CA ASP A 207 -19.65 -13.87 28.42
C ASP A 207 -18.98 -13.84 29.80
N ASP A 208 -19.74 -14.07 30.89
CA ASP A 208 -19.19 -14.10 32.26
C ASP A 208 -18.12 -15.19 32.46
N VAL A 209 -18.26 -16.32 31.76
CA VAL A 209 -17.27 -17.40 31.80
C VAL A 209 -16.02 -16.99 31.04
N TYR A 210 -16.17 -16.34 29.88
CA TYR A 210 -15.02 -15.83 29.13
C TYR A 210 -14.22 -14.81 29.92
N ASP A 211 -14.89 -13.85 30.56
CA ASP A 211 -14.24 -12.83 31.38
C ASP A 211 -13.45 -13.46 32.53
N ARG A 212 -14.00 -14.51 33.17
CA ARG A 212 -13.28 -15.27 34.19
C ARG A 212 -12.07 -16.00 33.63
N ILE A 213 -12.21 -16.69 32.50
CA ILE A 213 -11.08 -17.37 31.83
C ILE A 213 -9.96 -16.37 31.54
N VAL A 214 -10.30 -15.18 31.04
CA VAL A 214 -9.33 -14.12 30.77
C VAL A 214 -8.61 -13.69 32.05
N LEU A 215 -9.34 -13.38 33.12
CA LEU A 215 -8.74 -12.95 34.38
C LEU A 215 -7.87 -14.04 35.02
N ASP A 216 -8.30 -15.30 34.98
CA ASP A 216 -7.56 -16.42 35.54
C ASP A 216 -6.26 -16.68 34.73
N GLN A 217 -6.33 -16.66 33.39
CA GLN A 217 -5.15 -16.82 32.54
C GLN A 217 -4.17 -15.65 32.66
N LEU A 218 -4.67 -14.40 32.73
CA LEU A 218 -3.80 -13.24 33.00
C LEU A 218 -3.17 -13.35 34.39
N SER A 219 -3.90 -13.85 35.39
CA SER A 219 -3.35 -14.07 36.73
C SER A 219 -2.23 -15.11 36.73
N GLU A 220 -2.36 -16.20 35.96
CA GLU A 220 -1.27 -17.17 35.74
C GLU A 220 -0.04 -16.49 35.11
N LEU A 221 -0.23 -15.80 33.98
CA LEU A 221 0.86 -15.14 33.25
C LEU A 221 1.57 -14.07 34.08
N TRP A 222 0.82 -13.30 34.86
CA TRP A 222 1.36 -12.19 35.63
C TRP A 222 1.88 -12.59 37.01
N SER A 223 1.64 -13.82 37.46
CA SER A 223 2.16 -14.32 38.74
C SER A 223 3.40 -15.20 38.57
N ASN A 224 3.50 -15.94 37.45
CA ASN A 224 4.42 -17.08 37.37
C ASN A 224 5.71 -16.79 36.57
N TYR A 225 5.76 -15.75 35.75
CA TYR A 225 6.88 -15.54 34.81
C TYR A 225 7.77 -14.34 35.14
N GLY A 226 7.68 -13.80 36.37
CA GLY A 226 8.48 -12.68 36.85
C GLY A 226 7.88 -11.31 36.51
N SER A 227 8.69 -10.25 36.63
CA SER A 227 8.29 -8.88 36.32
C SER A 227 8.27 -8.66 34.82
N LEU A 228 7.11 -8.27 34.28
CA LEU A 228 6.94 -7.94 32.88
C LEU A 228 7.32 -6.48 32.64
N THR A 229 8.02 -6.23 31.53
CA THR A 229 8.32 -4.89 31.02
C THR A 229 7.13 -4.34 30.26
N GLU A 230 6.51 -5.19 29.44
CA GLU A 230 5.40 -4.81 28.56
C GLU A 230 4.26 -5.83 28.64
N ILE A 231 3.02 -5.32 28.56
CA ILE A 231 1.82 -6.12 28.37
C ILE A 231 1.09 -5.55 27.15
N TRP A 232 0.80 -6.42 26.18
CA TRP A 232 0.21 -6.00 24.93
C TRP A 232 -1.23 -6.50 24.76
N PHE A 233 -2.16 -5.54 24.73
CA PHE A 233 -3.56 -5.73 24.34
C PHE A 233 -3.84 -5.08 22.99
N ASP A 234 -3.58 -5.78 21.89
CA ASP A 234 -3.76 -5.32 20.50
C ASP A 234 -5.07 -4.54 20.27
N GLY A 235 -6.22 -5.22 20.39
CA GLY A 235 -7.54 -4.59 20.24
C GLY A 235 -8.04 -3.84 21.48
N GLY A 236 -7.18 -3.61 22.47
CA GLY A 236 -7.52 -3.01 23.76
C GLY A 236 -8.26 -3.96 24.70
N VAL A 237 -8.90 -3.38 25.72
CA VAL A 237 -9.62 -4.08 26.79
C VAL A 237 -11.09 -3.69 26.77
N SER A 238 -11.99 -4.67 26.95
CA SER A 238 -13.42 -4.38 27.01
C SER A 238 -13.83 -3.64 28.29
N VAL A 239 -14.92 -2.88 28.22
CA VAL A 239 -15.48 -2.16 29.38
C VAL A 239 -15.80 -3.11 30.55
N ALA A 240 -16.31 -4.32 30.25
CA ALA A 240 -16.67 -5.31 31.28
C ALA A 240 -15.44 -5.83 32.05
N GLN A 241 -14.30 -5.98 31.36
CA GLN A 241 -13.08 -6.52 31.95
C GLN A 241 -12.17 -5.44 32.55
N ARG A 242 -12.34 -4.17 32.16
CA ARG A 242 -11.43 -3.05 32.47
C ARG A 242 -11.10 -2.94 33.96
N ASP A 243 -12.10 -2.86 34.82
CA ASP A 243 -11.90 -2.66 36.26
C ASP A 243 -11.19 -3.85 36.91
N ALA A 244 -11.52 -5.06 36.49
CA ALA A 244 -10.92 -6.28 37.01
C ALA A 244 -9.46 -6.42 36.54
N ILE A 245 -9.19 -6.14 35.25
CA ILE A 245 -7.85 -6.12 34.68
C ILE A 245 -7.00 -5.03 35.34
N GLN A 246 -7.53 -3.83 35.55
CA GLN A 246 -6.82 -2.75 36.24
C GLN A 246 -6.44 -3.15 37.67
N LYS A 247 -7.36 -3.75 38.43
CA LYS A 247 -7.08 -4.25 39.79
C LYS A 247 -6.01 -5.33 39.79
N LEU A 248 -6.11 -6.27 38.86
CA LEU A 248 -5.14 -7.36 38.73
C LEU A 248 -3.75 -6.83 38.34
N LEU A 249 -3.69 -5.91 37.38
CA LEU A 249 -2.45 -5.27 36.93
C LEU A 249 -1.77 -4.54 38.08
N ARG A 250 -2.50 -3.68 38.80
CA ARG A 250 -1.97 -2.98 39.99
C ARG A 250 -1.44 -3.93 41.07
N SER A 251 -2.07 -5.10 41.21
CA SER A 251 -1.65 -6.08 42.20
C SER A 251 -0.45 -6.92 41.77
N LYS A 252 -0.30 -7.20 40.47
CA LYS A 252 0.62 -8.23 39.97
C LYS A 252 1.78 -7.66 39.17
N GLN A 253 1.53 -6.63 38.37
CA GLN A 253 2.49 -6.03 37.44
C GLN A 253 2.34 -4.49 37.43
N PRO A 254 2.43 -3.81 38.59
CA PRO A 254 2.24 -2.36 38.66
C PRO A 254 3.27 -1.56 37.86
N GLN A 255 4.43 -2.15 37.59
CA GLN A 255 5.54 -1.52 36.85
C GLN A 255 5.45 -1.69 35.32
N ALA A 256 4.56 -2.54 34.81
CA ALA A 256 4.53 -2.87 33.39
C ALA A 256 3.92 -1.73 32.58
N VAL A 257 4.55 -1.43 31.45
CA VAL A 257 3.95 -0.59 30.42
C VAL A 257 2.88 -1.38 29.68
N VAL A 258 1.76 -0.74 29.35
CA VAL A 258 0.64 -1.42 28.67
C VAL A 258 0.35 -0.77 27.33
N PHE A 259 0.57 -1.52 26.26
CA PHE A 259 0.20 -1.11 24.91
C PHE A 259 -1.32 -1.08 24.75
N ASN A 260 -1.82 0.01 24.17
CA ASN A 260 -3.25 0.34 24.09
C ASN A 260 -3.93 0.29 25.47
N GLY A 261 -3.18 0.71 26.50
CA GLY A 261 -3.64 0.72 27.88
C GLY A 261 -4.68 1.79 28.22
N CYS A 262 -5.01 2.69 27.28
CA CYS A 262 -6.03 3.74 27.43
C CYS A 262 -6.99 3.77 26.26
N ASP A 263 -8.24 4.08 26.55
CA ASP A 263 -9.21 4.49 25.52
C ASP A 263 -9.05 5.97 25.18
N ASP A 264 -9.60 6.37 24.04
CA ASP A 264 -9.65 7.75 23.53
C ASP A 264 -10.28 8.77 24.50
N ASN A 265 -11.10 8.29 25.45
CA ASN A 265 -11.72 9.13 26.47
C ASN A 265 -10.86 9.36 27.73
N GLY A 266 -9.63 8.82 27.76
CA GLY A 266 -8.71 8.92 28.89
C GLY A 266 -8.90 7.86 29.98
N SER A 267 -9.75 6.86 29.75
CA SER A 267 -9.93 5.72 30.67
C SER A 267 -8.82 4.70 30.50
N CYS A 268 -7.89 4.66 31.44
CA CYS A 268 -6.70 3.80 31.37
C CYS A 268 -6.76 2.62 32.34
N VAL A 269 -6.28 1.44 31.92
CA VAL A 269 -6.11 0.26 32.78
C VAL A 269 -4.80 0.30 33.59
N THR A 270 -3.88 1.18 33.21
CA THR A 270 -2.56 1.36 33.84
C THR A 270 -2.27 2.85 34.06
N ASP A 271 -1.32 3.14 34.95
CA ASP A 271 -0.72 4.47 35.07
C ASP A 271 0.47 4.66 34.08
N HIS A 272 0.88 3.61 33.37
CA HIS A 272 1.99 3.61 32.40
C HIS A 272 1.56 3.19 30.98
N PRO A 273 0.58 3.85 30.36
CA PRO A 273 0.09 3.45 29.04
C PRO A 273 1.07 3.86 27.93
N VAL A 274 1.12 3.05 26.87
CA VAL A 274 1.66 3.43 25.55
C VAL A 274 0.60 3.23 24.48
N ARG A 275 0.73 3.98 23.38
CA ARG A 275 -0.27 3.99 22.32
C ARG A 275 0.30 3.49 21.00
N TRP A 276 -0.55 2.86 20.22
CA TRP A 276 -0.26 2.60 18.82
C TRP A 276 -0.13 3.90 18.01
N ILE A 277 0.88 3.99 17.15
CA ILE A 277 1.06 5.12 16.24
C ILE A 277 -0.04 5.21 15.16
N GLY A 278 -0.71 4.09 14.87
CA GLY A 278 -1.83 4.02 13.91
C GLY A 278 -1.48 3.41 12.55
N ASN A 279 -0.34 2.74 12.40
CA ASN A 279 0.02 1.98 11.20
C ASN A 279 1.08 0.91 11.50
N GLU A 280 1.08 -0.17 10.72
CA GLU A 280 2.04 -1.29 10.83
C GLU A 280 3.26 -1.14 9.88
N MET A 281 3.41 0.03 9.23
CA MET A 281 4.51 0.29 8.30
C MET A 281 5.80 0.65 9.02
N GLY A 282 5.75 0.89 10.33
CA GLY A 282 6.87 1.40 11.12
C GLY A 282 7.20 2.84 10.75
N SER A 283 6.21 3.74 10.83
CA SER A 283 6.39 5.16 10.50
C SER A 283 5.59 6.07 11.42
N ALA A 284 6.28 6.89 12.20
CA ALA A 284 5.70 8.03 12.89
C ALA A 284 5.67 9.28 12.00
N PRO A 285 4.69 10.18 12.17
CA PRO A 285 4.75 11.52 11.60
C PRO A 285 5.98 12.30 12.08
N GLU A 286 6.43 13.29 11.31
CA GLU A 286 7.57 14.15 11.69
C GLU A 286 7.32 14.90 13.00
N GLU A 287 6.07 15.28 13.26
CA GLU A 287 5.63 15.80 14.55
C GLU A 287 5.03 14.66 15.38
N ASN A 288 5.67 14.31 16.49
CA ASN A 288 5.23 13.21 17.35
C ASN A 288 5.44 13.56 18.83
N TRP A 289 4.30 13.76 19.50
CA TRP A 289 4.22 14.13 20.90
C TRP A 289 3.98 12.89 21.75
N SER A 290 4.78 12.71 22.80
CA SER A 290 4.55 11.68 23.82
C SER A 290 3.31 12.00 24.66
N THR A 291 2.78 13.21 24.57
CA THR A 291 1.50 13.62 25.15
C THR A 291 0.36 13.38 24.17
N GLY A 292 -0.81 12.94 24.65
CA GLY A 292 -1.98 12.63 23.83
C GLY A 292 -2.27 11.14 23.67
N LEU A 293 -3.54 10.80 23.45
CA LEU A 293 -4.05 9.42 23.43
C LEU A 293 -4.03 8.77 22.04
N LEU A 294 -3.89 9.57 20.97
CA LEU A 294 -4.09 9.11 19.60
C LEU A 294 -2.92 9.50 18.69
N ARG A 295 -2.50 8.56 17.83
CA ARG A 295 -1.62 8.80 16.66
C ARG A 295 -0.36 9.61 17.00
N ALA A 296 -0.24 10.82 16.44
CA ALA A 296 0.89 11.75 16.60
C ALA A 296 0.92 12.46 17.97
N GLY A 297 -0.12 12.31 18.79
CA GLY A 297 -0.23 13.02 20.06
C GLY A 297 -0.61 14.49 19.91
N ASP A 298 -0.69 15.18 21.05
CA ASP A 298 -1.06 16.58 21.19
C ASP A 298 -0.19 17.23 22.28
N PRO A 299 0.54 18.33 21.98
CA PRO A 299 1.44 19.03 22.90
C PRO A 299 0.76 19.61 24.17
N THR A 300 -0.57 19.71 24.17
CA THR A 300 -1.39 20.30 25.24
C THR A 300 -2.21 19.27 26.01
N SER A 301 -2.09 18.00 25.66
CA SER A 301 -2.83 16.92 26.32
C SER A 301 -2.37 16.71 27.77
N PRO A 302 -3.30 16.47 28.72
CA PRO A 302 -2.95 16.13 30.10
C PRO A 302 -2.47 14.68 30.28
N TYR A 303 -2.42 13.87 29.21
CA TYR A 303 -2.02 12.47 29.26
C TYR A 303 -0.65 12.28 28.61
N PHE A 304 0.32 11.75 29.36
CA PHE A 304 1.59 11.29 28.80
C PHE A 304 1.43 9.81 28.42
N VAL A 305 1.37 9.52 27.12
CA VAL A 305 1.15 8.18 26.56
C VAL A 305 2.04 8.04 25.32
N PRO A 306 3.34 7.71 25.45
CA PRO A 306 4.25 7.73 24.32
C PRO A 306 3.84 6.71 23.25
N SER A 307 4.25 6.98 22.01
CA SER A 307 3.88 6.16 20.86
C SER A 307 4.85 5.03 20.60
N GLU A 308 4.28 3.91 20.18
CA GLU A 308 4.98 2.74 19.68
C GLU A 308 4.60 2.48 18.22
N CYS A 309 5.61 2.13 17.44
CA CYS A 309 5.56 1.91 16.00
C CYS A 309 5.91 0.46 15.72
N ASP A 310 4.89 -0.36 15.55
CA ASP A 310 4.99 -1.78 15.29
C ASP A 310 5.12 -2.07 13.79
N THR A 311 5.94 -3.06 13.41
CA THR A 311 6.11 -3.42 11.99
C THR A 311 6.81 -4.78 11.79
N THR A 312 6.77 -5.30 10.56
CA THR A 312 7.18 -6.69 10.23
C THR A 312 8.47 -6.79 9.43
N LEU A 313 9.42 -7.67 9.76
CA LEU A 313 10.61 -7.83 8.90
C LEU A 313 10.24 -8.32 7.48
N GLN A 314 9.26 -9.22 7.41
CA GLN A 314 8.73 -9.77 6.17
C GLN A 314 7.98 -8.69 5.37
N THR A 315 7.99 -8.79 4.04
CA THR A 315 7.24 -7.84 3.20
C THR A 315 5.73 -8.03 3.33
N ASN A 316 4.95 -7.03 2.90
CA ASN A 316 3.48 -7.06 2.88
C ASN A 316 2.79 -7.17 4.25
N GLY A 317 3.44 -6.76 5.33
CA GLY A 317 2.80 -6.72 6.65
C GLY A 317 2.57 -8.11 7.24
N ARG A 318 3.42 -9.09 6.95
CA ARG A 318 3.23 -10.47 7.43
C ARG A 318 3.91 -10.68 8.78
N TRP A 319 3.12 -11.02 9.80
CA TRP A 319 3.56 -11.18 11.20
C TRP A 319 4.02 -12.61 11.52
N PHE A 320 3.24 -13.63 11.19
CA PHE A 320 3.65 -15.03 11.36
C PHE A 320 4.61 -15.45 10.24
N PHE A 321 5.46 -16.45 10.51
CA PHE A 321 6.41 -16.94 9.52
C PHE A 321 5.71 -17.36 8.21
N GLY A 322 6.17 -16.82 7.09
CA GLY A 322 5.69 -17.14 5.75
C GLY A 322 6.68 -17.97 4.96
N VAL A 323 6.26 -19.15 4.52
CA VAL A 323 7.10 -20.01 3.68
C VAL A 323 7.44 -19.30 2.36
N GLY A 324 8.71 -18.94 2.20
CA GLY A 324 9.20 -18.22 1.02
C GLY A 324 8.81 -16.74 0.97
N GLN A 325 8.36 -16.16 2.08
CA GLN A 325 8.02 -14.75 2.16
C GLN A 325 9.29 -13.87 2.03
N PRO A 326 9.32 -12.86 1.14
CA PRO A 326 10.47 -11.97 1.02
C PRO A 326 10.69 -11.10 2.27
N LEU A 327 11.95 -10.70 2.51
CA LEU A 327 12.33 -9.78 3.59
C LEU A 327 12.54 -8.35 3.09
N ARG A 328 12.12 -7.35 3.88
CA ARG A 328 12.40 -5.93 3.64
C ARG A 328 13.90 -5.67 3.66
N SER A 329 14.42 -4.91 2.69
CA SER A 329 15.87 -4.71 2.50
C SER A 329 16.52 -3.99 3.69
N LEU A 330 17.84 -4.12 3.90
CA LEU A 330 18.53 -3.36 4.97
C LEU A 330 18.28 -1.85 4.83
N ARG A 331 18.26 -1.33 3.61
CA ARG A 331 17.97 0.08 3.36
C ARG A 331 16.59 0.48 3.85
N GLU A 332 15.57 -0.31 3.50
CA GLU A 332 14.20 -0.07 3.98
C GLU A 332 14.15 -0.14 5.52
N MET A 333 14.85 -1.08 6.14
CA MET A 333 14.88 -1.20 7.60
C MET A 333 15.60 -0.02 8.28
N VAL A 334 16.62 0.55 7.64
CA VAL A 334 17.26 1.80 8.10
C VAL A 334 16.29 2.98 7.99
N ASP A 335 15.56 3.08 6.87
CA ASP A 335 14.56 4.13 6.68
C ASP A 335 13.43 4.01 7.73
N VAL A 336 13.01 2.79 8.08
CA VAL A 336 12.06 2.51 9.18
C VAL A 336 12.61 2.98 10.52
N TYR A 337 13.87 2.68 10.86
CA TYR A 337 14.49 3.15 12.10
C TYR A 337 14.50 4.68 12.20
N HIS A 338 14.79 5.38 11.10
CA HIS A 338 14.72 6.85 11.06
C HIS A 338 13.29 7.38 11.14
N ALA A 339 12.32 6.67 10.57
CA ALA A 339 10.91 7.04 10.61
C ALA A 339 10.21 6.69 11.94
N THR A 340 10.86 5.94 12.84
CA THR A 340 10.33 5.54 14.16
C THR A 340 11.15 6.16 15.29
N VAL A 341 12.27 5.53 15.65
CA VAL A 341 13.20 5.99 16.70
C VAL A 341 13.72 7.39 16.39
N GLY A 342 13.95 7.71 15.12
CA GLY A 342 14.32 9.05 14.68
C GLY A 342 13.21 10.10 14.76
N ARG A 343 12.00 9.74 15.18
CA ARG A 343 10.80 10.59 15.29
C ARG A 343 10.05 10.34 16.61
N ASN A 344 10.76 10.18 17.72
CA ASN A 344 10.18 10.02 19.05
C ASN A 344 9.16 8.87 19.19
N CYS A 345 9.35 7.78 18.45
CA CYS A 345 8.51 6.58 18.52
C CYS A 345 9.37 5.36 18.84
N LEU A 346 8.93 4.52 19.77
CA LEU A 346 9.59 3.23 19.99
C LEU A 346 9.36 2.32 18.78
N LEU A 347 10.39 1.62 18.31
CA LEU A 347 10.27 0.64 17.23
C LEU A 347 10.02 -0.75 17.80
N GLU A 348 8.83 -1.31 17.58
CA GLU A 348 8.50 -2.69 17.93
C GLU A 348 8.61 -3.56 16.66
N LEU A 349 9.73 -4.28 16.50
CA LEU A 349 9.99 -5.04 15.28
C LEU A 349 9.61 -6.52 15.45
N ASP A 350 8.82 -7.06 14.52
CA ASP A 350 8.42 -8.46 14.54
C ASP A 350 9.59 -9.45 14.31
N PHE A 351 9.54 -10.55 15.04
CA PHE A 351 10.35 -11.76 14.96
C PHE A 351 9.41 -12.96 14.74
N SER A 352 9.58 -13.63 13.61
CA SER A 352 8.73 -14.77 13.23
C SER A 352 9.55 -16.06 13.18
N PRO A 353 9.63 -16.83 14.28
CA PRO A 353 10.22 -18.17 14.25
C PRO A 353 9.48 -19.07 13.25
N ASP A 354 10.23 -19.92 12.54
CA ASP A 354 9.67 -20.84 11.57
C ASP A 354 9.04 -22.08 12.22
N ARG A 355 8.52 -22.97 11.37
CA ARG A 355 7.87 -24.22 11.81
C ARG A 355 8.82 -25.19 12.53
N SER A 356 10.14 -24.96 12.51
CA SER A 356 11.08 -25.73 13.35
C SER A 356 11.15 -25.19 14.78
N GLY A 357 10.71 -23.96 15.03
CA GLY A 357 10.81 -23.26 16.30
C GLY A 357 12.06 -22.37 16.43
N LEU A 358 12.70 -22.01 15.31
CA LEU A 358 13.90 -21.17 15.28
C LEU A 358 13.67 -19.92 14.45
N ILE A 359 14.37 -18.82 14.74
CA ILE A 359 14.46 -17.68 13.84
C ILE A 359 15.25 -18.12 12.59
N PRO A 360 14.70 -17.98 11.37
CA PRO A 360 15.41 -18.31 10.14
C PRO A 360 16.75 -17.57 10.02
N ALA A 361 17.75 -18.20 9.41
CA ALA A 361 19.10 -17.65 9.34
C ALA A 361 19.17 -16.32 8.56
N ASP A 362 18.35 -16.15 7.53
CA ASP A 362 18.24 -14.92 6.74
C ASP A 362 17.50 -13.80 7.49
N HIS A 363 16.48 -14.14 8.29
CA HIS A 363 15.86 -13.21 9.25
C HIS A 363 16.88 -12.72 10.27
N ALA A 364 17.55 -13.65 10.98
CA ALA A 364 18.59 -13.36 11.96
C ALA A 364 19.71 -12.48 11.37
N ALA A 365 20.16 -12.77 10.15
CA ALA A 365 21.16 -11.97 9.46
C ALA A 365 20.68 -10.54 9.20
N ARG A 366 19.41 -10.33 8.84
CA ARG A 366 18.86 -8.99 8.58
C ARG A 366 18.68 -8.18 9.86
N TYR A 367 18.21 -8.79 10.95
CA TYR A 367 18.16 -8.14 12.28
C TYR A 367 19.55 -7.69 12.72
N LYS A 368 20.54 -8.58 12.62
CA LYS A 368 21.93 -8.24 12.94
C LYS A 368 22.47 -7.11 12.06
N GLN A 369 22.19 -7.12 10.75
CA GLN A 369 22.63 -6.07 9.84
C GLN A 369 22.08 -4.69 10.24
N LEU A 370 20.80 -4.63 10.65
CA LEU A 370 20.21 -3.39 11.15
C LEU A 370 20.86 -2.96 12.47
N GLY A 371 21.02 -3.87 13.43
CA GLY A 371 21.70 -3.57 14.70
C GLY A 371 23.15 -3.11 14.52
N ASP A 372 23.90 -3.76 13.61
CA ASP A 372 25.27 -3.37 13.27
C ASP A 372 25.32 -1.95 12.66
N PHE A 373 24.36 -1.61 11.80
CA PHE A 373 24.25 -0.26 11.25
C PHE A 373 24.00 0.76 12.36
N ILE A 374 23.01 0.51 13.22
CA ILE A 374 22.63 1.42 14.32
C ILE A 374 23.84 1.69 15.21
N ARG A 375 24.49 0.64 15.72
CA ARG A 375 25.70 0.78 16.54
C ARG A 375 26.80 1.56 15.82
N SER A 376 27.08 1.21 14.58
CA SER A 376 28.14 1.86 13.79
C SER A 376 27.90 3.35 13.53
N CYS A 377 26.63 3.77 13.51
CA CYS A 377 26.27 5.16 13.29
C CYS A 377 26.18 5.95 14.59
N TYR A 378 25.53 5.40 15.62
CA TYR A 378 25.03 6.18 16.76
C TYR A 378 25.80 5.95 18.08
N ASP A 379 26.60 4.89 18.23
CA ASP A 379 27.31 4.62 19.49
C ASP A 379 28.53 5.54 19.69
N GLU A 380 29.22 5.91 18.61
CA GLU A 380 30.43 6.74 18.63
C GLU A 380 30.23 8.06 17.87
N PRO A 381 29.68 9.10 18.50
CA PRO A 381 29.45 10.36 17.82
C PRO A 381 30.73 11.17 17.64
N ILE A 382 30.80 11.93 16.54
CA ILE A 382 31.95 12.78 16.20
C ILE A 382 31.95 14.11 16.97
N GLY A 383 30.86 14.43 17.68
CA GLY A 383 30.76 15.59 18.54
C GLY A 383 29.51 15.52 19.44
N HIS A 384 29.64 16.05 20.65
CA HIS A 384 28.54 16.24 21.61
C HIS A 384 28.66 17.61 22.28
N ASN A 385 27.53 18.21 22.67
CA ASN A 385 27.54 19.51 23.33
C ASN A 385 28.11 19.40 24.76
N LYS A 386 28.86 20.42 25.20
CA LYS A 386 29.43 20.48 26.56
C LYS A 386 28.61 21.36 27.53
N GLY A 387 27.50 21.93 27.07
CA GLY A 387 26.62 22.80 27.87
C GLY A 387 25.81 23.77 27.00
N ARG A 388 24.80 24.42 27.60
CA ARG A 388 23.98 25.47 26.97
C ARG A 388 24.64 26.83 27.20
N ASN A 389 24.74 27.67 26.17
CA ASN A 389 25.17 29.06 26.38
C ASN A 389 24.03 29.84 27.06
N GLU A 390 24.22 30.22 28.33
CA GLU A 390 23.20 30.84 29.18
C GLU A 390 22.71 32.20 28.64
N THR A 391 23.53 32.88 27.84
CA THR A 391 23.24 34.23 27.29
C THR A 391 22.40 34.20 26.01
N GLU A 392 22.47 33.12 25.22
CA GLU A 392 21.80 33.00 23.90
C GLU A 392 20.75 31.88 23.85
N GLY A 393 20.67 31.04 24.89
CA GLY A 393 19.74 29.91 24.95
C GLY A 393 20.03 28.80 23.93
N ALA A 394 21.15 28.88 23.20
CA ALA A 394 21.55 28.00 22.12
C ALA A 394 22.63 27.00 22.54
N TYR A 395 22.71 25.90 21.81
CA TYR A 395 23.74 24.88 21.98
C TYR A 395 24.76 24.96 20.84
N HIS A 396 26.03 25.06 21.21
CA HIS A 396 27.12 25.24 20.25
C HIS A 396 28.06 24.04 20.25
N LEU A 397 28.40 23.57 19.06
CA LEU A 397 29.34 22.48 18.79
C LEU A 397 30.44 23.04 17.89
N THR A 398 31.68 22.92 18.34
CA THR A 398 32.87 23.34 17.57
C THR A 398 33.76 22.13 17.33
N PHE A 399 34.30 22.03 16.13
CA PHE A 399 35.20 20.94 15.74
C PHE A 399 36.63 21.47 15.60
N ASP A 400 37.59 20.74 16.17
CA ASP A 400 39.02 21.06 16.04
C ASP A 400 39.49 21.04 14.57
N TYR A 401 38.78 20.28 13.72
CA TYR A 401 38.98 20.19 12.27
C TYR A 401 37.63 20.10 11.55
N PRO A 402 37.53 20.55 10.28
CA PRO A 402 36.31 20.41 9.49
C PRO A 402 35.78 18.97 9.47
N ALA A 403 34.56 18.77 9.97
CA ALA A 403 33.91 17.46 10.12
C ALA A 403 32.79 17.28 9.08
N SER A 404 32.69 16.09 8.49
CA SER A 404 31.60 15.79 7.53
C SER A 404 30.42 15.13 8.24
N ILE A 405 29.23 15.71 8.09
CA ILE A 405 27.99 15.24 8.73
C ILE A 405 26.86 15.12 7.70
N ASP A 406 26.04 14.08 7.82
CA ASP A 406 24.83 13.89 7.00
C ASP A 406 23.54 13.84 7.83
N ARG A 407 23.66 13.98 9.15
CA ARG A 407 22.54 14.01 10.08
C ARG A 407 22.91 14.66 11.41
N ILE A 408 21.89 14.96 12.21
CA ILE A 408 22.00 15.40 13.60
C ILE A 408 20.98 14.67 14.45
N GLN A 409 21.38 14.25 15.65
CA GLN A 409 20.50 13.65 16.66
C GLN A 409 20.26 14.66 17.79
N LEU A 410 19.00 14.82 18.16
CA LEU A 410 18.53 15.68 19.25
C LEU A 410 17.73 14.82 20.24
N MET A 411 17.89 15.03 21.54
CA MET A 411 17.14 14.32 22.59
C MET A 411 16.76 15.32 23.69
N GLU A 412 15.52 15.27 24.17
CA GLU A 412 15.04 16.02 25.34
C GLU A 412 15.16 15.15 26.61
N ASP A 413 15.53 15.77 27.73
CA ASP A 413 15.18 15.23 29.04
C ASP A 413 13.67 15.44 29.27
N GLN A 414 12.90 14.37 29.10
CA GLN A 414 11.45 14.41 29.24
C GLN A 414 10.97 14.29 30.70
N SER A 415 11.86 14.23 31.70
CA SER A 415 11.47 14.07 33.12
C SER A 415 10.53 15.16 33.64
N ASN A 416 10.57 16.35 33.03
CA ASN A 416 9.67 17.47 33.31
C ASN A 416 8.66 17.75 32.18
N GLY A 417 8.33 16.72 31.40
CA GLY A 417 7.46 16.75 30.22
C GLY A 417 8.22 16.96 28.90
N GLN A 418 7.52 16.82 27.77
CA GLN A 418 8.05 17.16 26.45
C GLN A 418 7.80 18.65 26.17
N VAL A 419 8.87 19.43 26.01
CA VAL A 419 8.78 20.91 26.13
C VAL A 419 9.31 21.66 24.92
N ILE A 420 10.13 21.05 24.06
CA ILE A 420 10.57 21.75 22.85
C ILE A 420 9.38 21.91 21.90
N ARG A 421 9.08 23.16 21.55
CA ARG A 421 7.99 23.53 20.63
C ARG A 421 8.50 23.87 19.24
N SER A 422 9.73 24.36 19.13
CA SER A 422 10.44 24.45 17.85
C SER A 422 11.94 24.46 18.02
N TYR A 423 12.68 24.10 16.97
CA TYR A 423 14.13 24.23 16.95
C TYR A 423 14.62 24.57 15.54
N LYS A 424 15.82 25.16 15.49
CA LYS A 424 16.57 25.37 14.24
C LYS A 424 18.00 24.91 14.45
N VAL A 425 18.58 24.31 13.42
CA VAL A 425 19.97 23.86 13.36
C VAL A 425 20.67 24.67 12.28
N PHE A 426 21.70 25.40 12.67
CA PHE A 426 22.59 26.14 11.80
C PHE A 426 23.97 25.48 11.77
N ALA A 427 24.68 25.60 10.66
CA ALA A 427 26.05 25.14 10.54
C ALA A 427 26.92 26.14 9.77
N LYS A 428 28.20 26.23 10.15
CA LYS A 428 29.24 26.91 9.39
C LYS A 428 29.84 25.93 8.38
N ILE A 429 29.36 26.00 7.14
CA ILE A 429 29.71 25.06 6.07
C ILE A 429 30.96 25.55 5.34
N VAL A 430 32.01 24.73 5.31
CA VAL A 430 33.28 25.05 4.64
C VAL A 430 33.44 24.25 3.34
N ASP A 431 33.90 24.93 2.28
CA ASP A 431 34.16 24.32 0.98
C ASP A 431 35.63 23.92 0.87
N VAL A 432 35.89 22.61 1.03
CA VAL A 432 37.24 22.03 1.07
C VAL A 432 38.01 22.18 -0.26
N GLY A 433 37.34 22.66 -1.32
CA GLY A 433 37.93 22.91 -2.65
C GLY A 433 38.46 24.33 -2.90
N ARG A 434 38.28 25.30 -2.00
CA ARG A 434 38.78 26.68 -2.17
C ARG A 434 40.04 26.93 -1.34
N VAL A 435 41.18 27.01 -2.01
CA VAL A 435 42.55 27.12 -1.44
C VAL A 435 42.83 28.42 -0.65
N ASN A 436 41.88 29.36 -0.54
CA ASN A 436 42.06 30.65 0.16
C ASN A 436 40.87 31.10 1.06
N GLY A 437 40.02 30.17 1.51
CA GLY A 437 38.82 30.53 2.30
C GLY A 437 39.11 30.80 3.78
N THR A 438 38.72 31.97 4.28
CA THR A 438 38.67 32.30 5.71
C THR A 438 37.82 31.27 6.48
N LEU A 439 38.24 30.89 7.70
CA LEU A 439 37.44 30.07 8.63
C LEU A 439 36.17 30.79 9.13
N ASP A 440 36.08 32.10 8.87
CA ASP A 440 34.90 32.91 9.12
C ASP A 440 33.92 32.80 7.95
N VAL A 441 33.01 31.82 8.05
CA VAL A 441 31.92 31.55 7.10
C VAL A 441 30.56 31.81 7.76
N PRO A 442 29.56 32.30 7.02
CA PRO A 442 28.25 32.62 7.59
C PRO A 442 27.49 31.38 8.06
N TRP A 443 26.68 31.54 9.10
CA TRP A 443 25.74 30.52 9.56
C TRP A 443 24.70 30.20 8.51
N THR A 444 24.55 28.90 8.18
CA THR A 444 23.54 28.40 7.24
C THR A 444 22.53 27.53 7.97
N LEU A 445 21.23 27.78 7.79
CA LEU A 445 20.18 26.92 8.33
C LEU A 445 20.19 25.57 7.59
N VAL A 446 20.39 24.48 8.31
CA VAL A 446 20.48 23.11 7.75
C VAL A 446 19.33 22.20 8.16
N SER A 447 18.68 22.47 9.30
CA SER A 447 17.45 21.78 9.71
C SER A 447 16.56 22.68 10.58
N LYS A 448 15.27 22.37 10.64
CA LYS A 448 14.30 22.97 11.57
C LYS A 448 13.16 21.98 11.83
N GLY A 449 12.56 22.05 13.00
CA GLY A 449 11.41 21.22 13.36
C GLY A 449 10.66 21.75 14.58
N THR A 450 9.70 20.96 15.06
CA THR A 450 8.84 21.28 16.20
C THR A 450 9.14 20.35 17.38
N SER A 451 8.61 19.13 17.37
CA SER A 451 8.79 18.13 18.43
C SER A 451 10.14 17.42 18.34
N VAL A 452 10.85 17.27 19.47
CA VAL A 452 12.04 16.42 19.57
C VAL A 452 11.74 15.15 20.37
N GLY A 453 11.23 15.30 21.60
CA GLY A 453 10.94 14.19 22.52
C GLY A 453 12.17 13.38 22.91
N HIS A 454 11.98 12.08 23.13
CA HIS A 454 13.04 11.18 23.54
C HIS A 454 14.20 11.19 22.53
N LYS A 455 13.90 11.10 21.23
CA LYS A 455 14.91 11.18 20.17
C LYS A 455 14.33 11.68 18.85
N LYS A 456 15.05 12.64 18.23
CA LYS A 456 14.85 13.11 16.87
C LYS A 456 16.14 12.96 16.07
N ILE A 457 16.05 12.40 14.86
CA ILE A 457 17.15 12.32 13.91
C ILE A 457 16.75 13.09 12.66
N ASP A 458 17.44 14.20 12.40
CA ASP A 458 17.25 14.96 11.17
C ASP A 458 18.34 14.56 10.17
N LEU A 459 17.91 14.03 9.03
CA LEU A 459 18.79 13.66 7.92
C LEU A 459 18.96 14.85 6.97
N PHE A 460 20.15 15.02 6.42
CA PHE A 460 20.46 16.03 5.41
C PHE A 460 20.46 15.39 4.02
N ASP A 461 19.99 16.12 3.01
CA ASP A 461 19.95 15.67 1.61
C ASP A 461 21.33 15.25 1.06
N LYS A 462 22.39 15.88 1.61
CA LYS A 462 23.78 15.58 1.28
C LYS A 462 24.67 15.78 2.51
N SER A 463 25.78 15.05 2.55
CA SER A 463 26.83 15.29 3.54
C SER A 463 27.38 16.71 3.39
N ILE A 464 27.49 17.44 4.49
CA ILE A 464 28.05 18.79 4.57
C ILE A 464 29.31 18.76 5.43
N THR A 465 30.30 19.58 5.09
CA THR A 465 31.52 19.73 5.91
C THR A 465 31.38 20.99 6.76
N VAL A 466 31.50 20.84 8.07
CA VAL A 466 31.21 21.89 9.04
C VAL A 466 32.36 22.10 10.01
N THR A 467 32.58 23.34 10.45
CA THR A 467 33.49 23.66 11.56
C THR A 467 32.75 23.93 12.86
N GLU A 468 31.52 24.41 12.76
CA GLU A 468 30.65 24.71 13.88
C GLU A 468 29.18 24.36 13.56
N VAL A 469 28.43 23.92 14.57
CA VAL A 469 26.99 23.67 14.53
C VAL A 469 26.32 24.38 15.70
N LEU A 470 25.21 25.07 15.43
CA LEU A 470 24.44 25.82 16.40
C LEU A 470 22.99 25.34 16.39
N VAL A 471 22.46 24.94 17.55
CA VAL A 471 21.06 24.55 17.70
C VAL A 471 20.35 25.56 18.58
N THR A 472 19.29 26.18 18.06
CA THR A 472 18.49 27.18 18.76
C THR A 472 17.09 26.60 19.03
N PRO A 473 16.85 25.99 20.20
CA PRO A 473 15.52 25.52 20.58
C PRO A 473 14.69 26.66 21.17
N PHE A 474 13.38 26.60 20.92
CA PHE A 474 12.36 27.29 21.67
C PHE A 474 11.62 26.22 22.49
N ALA A 475 11.81 26.28 23.81
CA ALA A 475 11.22 25.33 24.76
C ALA A 475 10.27 26.05 25.71
N ASP A 476 9.19 25.35 26.06
CA ASP A 476 8.17 25.80 26.99
C ASP A 476 8.59 25.53 28.45
N ASP A 477 9.60 26.28 28.89
CA ASP A 477 10.22 26.17 30.21
C ASP A 477 10.54 27.56 30.79
N THR A 478 10.31 27.75 32.10
CA THR A 478 10.79 28.92 32.84
C THR A 478 11.77 28.53 33.94
N ARG A 479 13.06 28.77 33.69
CA ARG A 479 13.99 29.49 34.58
C ARG A 479 15.40 29.57 33.97
N PRO A 480 15.94 30.78 33.72
CA PRO A 480 17.39 30.95 33.65
C PRO A 480 17.96 30.74 35.07
N GLY A 481 18.82 29.74 35.26
CA GLY A 481 19.64 29.62 36.48
C GLY A 481 19.18 28.65 37.58
N SER A 482 18.16 27.79 37.39
CA SER A 482 17.99 26.60 38.24
C SER A 482 18.53 25.37 37.53
N SER A 483 19.18 24.47 38.27
CA SER A 483 19.84 23.23 37.84
C SER A 483 18.91 22.15 37.25
N GLY A 484 17.83 22.54 36.57
CA GLY A 484 16.84 21.68 35.94
C GLY A 484 16.32 22.26 34.62
N SER A 485 17.20 22.92 33.86
CA SER A 485 16.91 23.31 32.47
C SER A 485 16.95 22.07 31.59
N THR A 486 16.00 21.92 30.66
CA THR A 486 15.95 20.75 29.74
C THR A 486 17.26 20.68 28.94
N GLU A 487 18.11 19.72 29.31
CA GLU A 487 19.39 19.48 28.65
C GLU A 487 19.11 18.78 27.31
N ILE A 488 19.49 19.43 26.21
CA ILE A 488 19.41 18.80 24.89
C ILE A 488 20.73 18.10 24.63
N LYS A 489 20.70 16.78 24.52
CA LYS A 489 21.87 16.03 24.03
C LYS A 489 21.89 16.12 22.51
N ILE A 490 22.88 16.83 21.98
CA ILE A 490 23.10 16.95 20.54
C ILE A 490 24.28 16.09 20.19
N THR A 491 24.05 15.18 19.27
CA THR A 491 25.02 14.16 18.89
C THR A 491 25.15 14.20 17.37
N LEU A 492 26.38 14.28 16.86
CA LEU A 492 26.66 14.13 15.43
C LEU A 492 27.12 12.70 15.17
N PRO A 493 26.30 11.84 14.56
CA PRO A 493 26.62 10.43 14.33
C PRO A 493 27.77 10.26 13.33
N ASN A 494 28.50 9.14 13.41
CA ASN A 494 29.66 8.88 12.56
C ASN A 494 29.24 8.54 11.12
N ASN A 495 29.61 9.41 10.17
CA ASN A 495 29.32 9.25 8.73
C ASN A 495 30.14 8.15 8.03
N SER A 496 31.11 7.53 8.71
CA SER A 496 32.13 6.70 8.05
C SER A 496 31.63 5.36 7.50
N ARG A 497 30.36 4.95 7.71
CA ARG A 497 29.86 3.65 7.24
C ARG A 497 28.40 3.68 6.76
N ARG A 498 28.12 4.34 5.64
CA ARG A 498 27.05 3.85 4.74
C ARG A 498 27.37 2.42 4.32
N PRO A 499 26.39 1.51 4.13
CA PRO A 499 26.63 0.22 3.52
C PRO A 499 26.91 0.41 2.03
N SER A 500 28.14 0.81 1.73
CA SER A 500 28.76 0.65 0.43
C SER A 500 30.23 0.29 0.63
N ARG A 501 30.48 -1.01 0.48
CA ARG A 501 31.78 -1.68 0.22
C ARG A 501 32.81 -1.66 1.37
N TRP A 502 33.08 -2.88 1.83
CA TRP A 502 34.34 -3.49 2.30
C TRP A 502 35.49 -2.59 2.82
N PRO A 503 36.12 -2.96 3.95
CA PRO A 503 37.11 -2.13 4.63
C PRO A 503 38.39 -1.93 3.80
N LYS A 504 38.99 -0.74 3.92
CA LYS A 504 40.17 -0.31 3.17
C LYS A 504 41.42 -0.27 4.08
N PHE A 505 42.39 -1.08 3.68
CA PHE A 505 43.81 -1.20 4.05
C PHE A 505 44.62 0.11 3.79
N PRO A 506 45.96 0.17 3.96
CA PRO A 506 46.73 1.42 3.86
C PRO A 506 46.60 2.13 2.50
N ALA A 507 46.46 3.46 2.53
CA ALA A 507 45.96 4.32 1.44
C ALA A 507 46.69 4.21 0.08
N MET A 508 47.95 3.78 0.05
CA MET A 508 48.69 3.59 -1.22
C MET A 508 48.43 2.22 -1.87
N GLN A 509 48.12 1.19 -1.08
CA GLN A 509 47.62 -0.09 -1.60
C GLN A 509 46.13 -0.03 -1.90
N VAL A 510 45.37 0.81 -1.20
CA VAL A 510 43.91 0.89 -1.34
C VAL A 510 43.41 1.55 -2.61
N THR A 511 44.09 2.56 -3.15
CA THR A 511 43.69 3.14 -4.43
C THR A 511 43.92 2.15 -5.56
N VAL A 512 45.02 1.38 -5.48
CA VAL A 512 45.29 0.25 -6.39
C VAL A 512 44.29 -0.87 -6.16
N LEU A 513 44.04 -1.30 -4.92
CA LEU A 513 43.07 -2.35 -4.58
C LEU A 513 41.63 -1.96 -4.90
N VAL A 514 41.28 -0.67 -4.93
CA VAL A 514 39.94 -0.18 -5.27
C VAL A 514 39.81 0.07 -6.75
N GLY A 515 40.87 0.49 -7.43
CA GLY A 515 40.96 0.40 -8.89
C GLY A 515 40.86 -1.06 -9.34
N ILE A 516 41.52 -1.98 -8.65
CA ILE A 516 41.43 -3.43 -8.88
C ILE A 516 40.05 -3.96 -8.45
N ALA A 517 39.41 -3.49 -7.37
CA ALA A 517 38.09 -3.97 -6.95
C ALA A 517 36.95 -3.37 -7.78
N LEU A 518 37.06 -2.12 -8.24
CA LEU A 518 36.17 -1.53 -9.23
C LEU A 518 36.40 -2.17 -10.59
N GLY A 519 37.66 -2.36 -10.99
CA GLY A 519 38.03 -3.10 -12.19
C GLY A 519 37.49 -4.52 -12.13
N ALA A 520 37.67 -5.23 -11.02
CA ALA A 520 37.15 -6.57 -10.78
C ALA A 520 35.63 -6.58 -10.68
N ALA A 521 34.99 -5.57 -10.09
CA ALA A 521 33.52 -5.48 -10.08
C ALA A 521 32.98 -5.22 -11.50
N VAL A 522 33.65 -4.39 -12.31
CA VAL A 522 33.32 -4.16 -13.72
C VAL A 522 33.60 -5.42 -14.52
N VAL A 523 34.71 -6.12 -14.28
CA VAL A 523 35.03 -7.40 -14.91
C VAL A 523 34.04 -8.47 -14.49
N VAL A 524 33.64 -8.56 -13.22
CA VAL A 524 32.59 -9.48 -12.74
C VAL A 524 31.25 -9.11 -13.32
N MET A 525 30.91 -7.82 -13.44
CA MET A 525 29.68 -7.36 -14.07
C MET A 525 29.69 -7.66 -15.58
N LEU A 526 30.83 -7.50 -16.25
CA LEU A 526 31.05 -7.85 -17.66
C LEU A 526 31.02 -9.36 -17.85
N ILE A 527 31.68 -10.14 -17.00
CA ILE A 527 31.67 -11.60 -16.99
C ILE A 527 30.24 -12.08 -16.74
N ASN A 528 29.53 -11.56 -15.74
CA ASN A 528 28.14 -11.91 -15.47
C ASN A 528 27.24 -11.53 -16.64
N THR A 529 27.46 -10.36 -17.27
CA THR A 529 26.71 -9.94 -18.46
C THR A 529 27.01 -10.86 -19.65
N VAL A 530 28.27 -11.22 -19.87
CA VAL A 530 28.72 -12.12 -20.94
C VAL A 530 28.20 -13.53 -20.68
N GLN A 531 28.36 -14.07 -19.48
CA GLN A 531 27.84 -15.37 -19.05
C GLN A 531 26.32 -15.42 -19.18
N THR A 532 25.61 -14.36 -18.77
CA THR A 532 24.14 -14.27 -18.92
C THR A 532 23.77 -14.25 -20.41
N ARG A 533 24.46 -13.46 -21.24
CA ARG A 533 24.26 -13.45 -22.70
C ARG A 533 24.58 -14.79 -23.35
N LEU A 534 25.64 -15.47 -22.92
CA LEU A 534 26.03 -16.79 -23.42
C LEU A 534 25.01 -17.86 -22.99
N ARG A 535 24.54 -17.84 -21.74
CA ARG A 535 23.46 -18.70 -21.24
C ARG A 535 22.17 -18.47 -22.03
N HIS A 536 21.76 -17.21 -22.22
CA HIS A 536 20.58 -16.88 -23.03
C HIS A 536 20.74 -17.31 -24.48
N ARG A 537 21.93 -17.14 -25.09
CA ARG A 537 22.20 -17.63 -26.45
C ARG A 537 22.17 -19.16 -26.53
N ALA A 538 22.73 -19.85 -25.55
CA ALA A 538 22.71 -21.31 -25.49
C ALA A 538 21.28 -21.83 -25.30
N MET A 539 20.49 -21.21 -24.43
CA MET A 539 19.09 -21.54 -24.21
C MET A 539 18.23 -21.25 -25.44
N ALA A 540 18.41 -20.09 -26.07
CA ALA A 540 17.76 -19.74 -27.33
C ALA A 540 18.09 -20.78 -28.42
N LYS A 541 19.36 -21.18 -28.56
CA LYS A 541 19.76 -22.23 -29.51
C LYS A 541 19.12 -23.58 -29.20
N LYS A 542 19.09 -23.98 -27.91
CA LYS A 542 18.46 -25.23 -27.45
C LYS A 542 16.96 -25.26 -27.75
N LEU A 543 16.28 -24.12 -27.62
CA LEU A 543 14.84 -23.97 -27.87
C LEU A 543 14.50 -23.63 -29.34
N GLY A 544 15.48 -23.68 -30.25
CA GLY A 544 15.28 -23.34 -31.66
C GLY A 544 14.86 -21.88 -31.91
N CYS A 545 15.09 -20.99 -30.93
CA CYS A 545 14.70 -19.60 -31.02
C CYS A 545 15.65 -18.80 -31.92
N LYS A 546 15.06 -17.87 -32.67
CA LYS A 546 15.79 -16.90 -33.49
C LYS A 546 15.46 -15.47 -33.04
N PRO A 547 16.37 -14.50 -33.24
CA PRO A 547 16.11 -13.12 -32.86
C PRO A 547 14.97 -12.52 -33.71
N PRO A 548 14.10 -11.68 -33.12
CA PRO A 548 13.12 -10.90 -33.86
C PRO A 548 13.79 -9.69 -34.53
N VAL A 549 13.07 -9.08 -35.47
CA VAL A 549 13.53 -7.86 -36.17
C VAL A 549 13.74 -6.74 -35.15
N ALA A 550 14.85 -6.00 -35.28
CA ALA A 550 15.12 -4.84 -34.43
C ALA A 550 14.49 -3.58 -35.05
N ALA A 551 13.77 -2.81 -34.24
CA ALA A 551 13.25 -1.52 -34.64
C ALA A 551 14.41 -0.61 -35.12
N PRO A 552 14.20 0.21 -36.17
CA PRO A 552 15.22 1.13 -36.62
C PRO A 552 15.44 2.19 -35.53
N SER A 553 16.58 2.16 -34.86
CA SER A 553 17.00 3.24 -33.98
C SER A 553 18.35 3.77 -34.44
N THR A 554 18.41 5.07 -34.73
CA THR A 554 19.66 5.80 -35.00
C THR A 554 20.45 6.06 -33.71
N GLU A 555 19.89 5.73 -32.55
CA GLU A 555 20.37 6.14 -31.24
C GLU A 555 20.30 4.95 -30.25
N PRO A 556 21.43 4.48 -29.69
CA PRO A 556 21.47 3.26 -28.88
C PRO A 556 20.78 3.32 -27.51
N SER A 557 20.61 4.51 -26.91
CA SER A 557 20.06 4.67 -25.56
C SER A 557 18.54 4.60 -25.50
N GLY A 558 17.84 4.81 -26.62
CA GLY A 558 16.37 4.79 -26.71
C GLY A 558 15.70 6.13 -26.40
N ILE A 559 16.46 7.19 -26.09
CA ILE A 559 15.93 8.51 -25.72
C ILE A 559 15.18 9.15 -26.89
N VAL A 560 15.72 9.05 -28.11
CA VAL A 560 15.10 9.65 -29.31
C VAL A 560 13.76 8.97 -29.62
N ALA A 561 13.69 7.65 -29.48
CA ALA A 561 12.46 6.89 -29.68
C ALA A 561 11.39 7.26 -28.64
N THR A 562 11.79 7.43 -27.38
CA THR A 562 10.90 7.91 -26.30
C THR A 562 10.44 9.35 -26.53
N TYR A 563 11.32 10.25 -26.96
CA TYR A 563 10.93 11.63 -27.28
C TYR A 563 9.91 11.68 -28.43
N ARG A 564 10.13 10.93 -29.51
CA ARG A 564 9.17 10.84 -30.63
C ARG A 564 7.82 10.26 -30.18
N SER A 565 7.86 9.24 -29.34
CA SER A 565 6.66 8.65 -28.72
C SER A 565 5.90 9.65 -27.84
N ALA A 566 6.62 10.41 -27.01
CA ALA A 566 6.06 11.46 -26.16
C ALA A 566 5.45 12.60 -26.99
N LYS A 567 6.14 13.02 -28.06
CA LYS A 567 5.65 14.02 -29.02
C LYS A 567 4.36 13.55 -29.69
N ALA A 568 4.33 12.32 -30.21
CA ALA A 568 3.13 11.73 -30.81
C ALA A 568 1.96 11.63 -29.81
N SER A 569 2.24 11.37 -28.53
CA SER A 569 1.20 11.41 -27.52
C SER A 569 0.71 12.83 -27.22
N LYS A 570 1.57 13.84 -27.22
CA LYS A 570 1.17 15.24 -27.06
C LYS A 570 0.30 15.70 -28.24
N GLU A 571 0.61 15.22 -29.43
CA GLU A 571 -0.16 15.39 -30.68
C GLU A 571 -1.42 14.50 -30.74
N LYS A 572 -1.72 13.72 -29.69
CA LYS A 572 -2.91 12.86 -29.59
C LYS A 572 -3.02 11.83 -30.72
N ARG A 573 -1.90 11.26 -31.16
CA ARG A 573 -1.84 10.28 -32.26
C ARG A 573 -0.96 9.07 -31.96
N PHE A 574 -0.81 8.72 -30.69
CA PHE A 574 0.15 7.69 -30.27
C PHE A 574 -0.12 6.30 -30.87
N PRO A 575 -1.36 5.76 -30.88
CA PRO A 575 -1.66 4.50 -31.55
C PRO A 575 -1.34 4.53 -33.06
N GLN A 576 -1.70 5.61 -33.76
CA GLN A 576 -1.35 5.81 -35.17
C GLN A 576 0.16 5.85 -35.39
N PHE A 577 0.88 6.59 -34.56
CA PHE A 577 2.34 6.68 -34.66
C PHE A 577 3.00 5.30 -34.58
N LEU A 578 2.54 4.44 -33.68
CA LEU A 578 3.05 3.06 -33.58
C LEU A 578 2.71 2.24 -34.82
N GLN A 579 1.49 2.39 -35.36
CA GLN A 579 1.08 1.77 -36.62
C GLN A 579 1.99 2.22 -37.78
N GLU A 580 2.19 3.53 -37.95
CA GLU A 580 3.09 4.12 -38.95
C GLU A 580 4.53 3.58 -38.82
N GLN A 581 5.03 3.40 -37.59
CA GLN A 581 6.37 2.84 -37.37
C GLN A 581 6.44 1.37 -37.81
N LEU A 582 5.38 0.60 -37.54
CA LEU A 582 5.32 -0.80 -37.94
C LEU A 582 5.19 -0.93 -39.46
N GLU A 583 4.39 -0.08 -40.12
CA GLU A 583 4.24 -0.04 -41.58
C GLU A 583 5.57 0.29 -42.27
N LYS A 584 6.33 1.27 -41.74
CA LYS A 584 7.69 1.56 -42.23
C LYS A 584 8.63 0.37 -42.08
N LEU A 585 8.52 -0.37 -40.97
CA LEU A 585 9.30 -1.58 -40.76
C LEU A 585 8.88 -2.69 -41.72
N ASN A 586 7.58 -2.87 -41.97
CA ASN A 586 7.06 -3.83 -42.93
C ASN A 586 7.57 -3.53 -44.35
N ALA A 587 7.57 -2.26 -44.75
CA ALA A 587 8.10 -1.83 -46.05
C ALA A 587 9.61 -2.10 -46.17
N ARG A 588 10.38 -1.87 -45.09
CA ARG A 588 11.82 -2.16 -45.06
C ARG A 588 12.12 -3.65 -45.18
N GLU A 589 11.38 -4.48 -44.44
CA GLU A 589 11.61 -5.94 -44.43
C GLU A 589 10.91 -6.66 -45.60
N GLY A 590 10.11 -5.94 -46.40
CA GLY A 590 9.35 -6.51 -47.53
C GLY A 590 8.28 -7.53 -47.11
N ARG A 591 7.86 -7.52 -45.84
CA ARG A 591 6.88 -8.48 -45.27
C ARG A 591 6.18 -7.92 -44.04
N GLN A 592 5.08 -8.55 -43.63
CA GLN A 592 4.43 -8.25 -42.35
C GLN A 592 5.34 -8.66 -41.18
N VAL A 593 5.66 -7.72 -40.31
CA VAL A 593 6.42 -7.94 -39.07
C VAL A 593 5.45 -8.04 -37.91
N GLY A 594 5.24 -9.28 -37.41
CA GLY A 594 4.37 -9.52 -36.26
C GLY A 594 5.02 -9.21 -34.90
N THR A 595 6.35 -9.28 -34.80
CA THR A 595 7.09 -9.11 -33.54
C THR A 595 8.44 -8.45 -33.79
N LEU A 596 8.79 -7.49 -32.93
CA LEU A 596 10.03 -6.74 -33.02
C LEU A 596 10.64 -6.51 -31.64
N THR A 597 11.93 -6.13 -31.63
CA THR A 597 12.60 -5.62 -30.43
C THR A 597 12.93 -4.15 -30.57
N PHE A 598 12.84 -3.41 -29.48
CA PHE A 598 13.25 -2.01 -29.44
C PHE A 598 13.93 -1.70 -28.11
N VAL A 599 14.64 -0.58 -28.06
CA VAL A 599 15.39 -0.13 -26.89
C VAL A 599 14.69 1.08 -26.29
N THR A 600 14.44 1.03 -24.98
CA THR A 600 13.94 2.14 -24.17
C THR A 600 15.10 2.81 -23.43
N PRO A 601 14.90 4.02 -22.84
CA PRO A 601 15.92 4.74 -22.09
C PRO A 601 16.70 3.84 -21.13
N LEU A 602 18.00 4.10 -20.98
CA LEU A 602 18.94 3.29 -20.20
C LEU A 602 19.24 1.90 -20.81
N PHE A 603 19.18 1.77 -22.14
CA PHE A 603 19.59 0.56 -22.88
C PHE A 603 18.76 -0.70 -22.59
N LYS A 604 17.57 -0.56 -21.99
CA LYS A 604 16.68 -1.69 -21.71
C LYS A 604 16.02 -2.14 -23.02
N ARG A 605 16.11 -3.44 -23.32
CA ARG A 605 15.49 -4.04 -24.50
C ARG A 605 14.09 -4.53 -24.14
N MET A 606 13.10 -4.18 -24.95
CA MET A 606 11.72 -4.68 -24.85
C MET A 606 11.31 -5.38 -26.14
N ILE A 607 10.29 -6.23 -26.05
CA ILE A 607 9.67 -6.91 -27.19
C ILE A 607 8.30 -6.25 -27.43
N PHE A 608 7.96 -6.03 -28.69
CA PHE A 608 6.63 -5.59 -29.11
C PHE A 608 6.04 -6.61 -30.08
N THR A 609 4.78 -7.00 -29.91
CA THR A 609 4.11 -7.94 -30.81
C THR A 609 2.68 -7.52 -31.15
N VAL A 610 2.27 -7.81 -32.38
CA VAL A 610 0.90 -7.68 -32.89
C VAL A 610 0.40 -9.03 -33.44
N ASP A 611 1.09 -10.11 -33.09
CA ASP A 611 0.78 -11.47 -33.53
C ASP A 611 -0.22 -12.15 -32.59
N PRO A 612 -1.42 -12.54 -33.08
CA PRO A 612 -2.41 -13.28 -32.31
C PRO A 612 -1.84 -14.51 -31.57
N GLN A 613 -0.91 -15.24 -32.19
CA GLN A 613 -0.35 -16.46 -31.58
C GLN A 613 0.52 -16.13 -30.36
N ASN A 614 1.30 -15.04 -30.44
CA ASN A 614 2.10 -14.57 -29.31
C ASN A 614 1.23 -14.00 -28.20
N ILE A 615 0.17 -13.27 -28.57
CA ILE A 615 -0.81 -12.73 -27.62
C ILE A 615 -1.54 -13.88 -26.89
N GLN A 616 -1.98 -14.91 -27.62
CA GLN A 616 -2.57 -16.13 -27.05
C GLN A 616 -1.59 -16.86 -26.13
N ALA A 617 -0.32 -16.98 -26.55
CA ALA A 617 0.70 -17.62 -25.72
C ALA A 617 0.91 -16.88 -24.40
N MET A 618 1.03 -15.56 -24.43
CA MET A 618 1.22 -14.75 -23.21
C MET A 618 0.00 -14.76 -22.29
N LEU A 619 -1.20 -14.65 -22.86
CA LEU A 619 -2.41 -14.42 -22.08
C LEU A 619 -3.11 -15.71 -21.65
N ALA A 620 -2.90 -16.83 -22.35
CA ALA A 620 -3.56 -18.09 -22.06
C ALA A 620 -2.59 -19.27 -21.94
N LEU A 621 -1.85 -19.63 -23.00
CA LEU A 621 -1.12 -20.91 -23.04
C LEU A 621 0.05 -20.98 -22.06
N LYS A 622 0.71 -19.85 -21.81
CA LYS A 622 1.83 -19.69 -20.88
C LYS A 622 1.53 -18.63 -19.82
N PHE A 623 0.28 -18.58 -19.36
CA PHE A 623 -0.18 -17.54 -18.44
C PHE A 623 0.69 -17.39 -17.18
N THR A 624 1.19 -18.50 -16.62
CA THR A 624 2.07 -18.48 -15.42
C THR A 624 3.47 -17.91 -15.69
N ASP A 625 3.91 -17.92 -16.95
CA ASP A 625 5.24 -17.39 -17.33
C ASP A 625 5.22 -15.85 -17.43
N PHE A 626 4.04 -15.24 -17.53
CA PHE A 626 3.86 -13.82 -17.81
C PHE A 626 2.99 -13.12 -16.75
N GLY A 627 3.55 -12.12 -16.09
CA GLY A 627 2.84 -11.31 -15.08
C GLY A 627 2.70 -9.84 -15.46
N LEU A 628 2.09 -9.05 -14.58
CA LEU A 628 2.21 -7.59 -14.60
C LEU A 628 3.61 -7.20 -14.07
N GLY A 629 4.34 -6.34 -14.78
CA GLY A 629 5.63 -5.83 -14.30
C GLY A 629 5.50 -4.74 -13.24
N VAL A 630 6.63 -4.40 -12.62
CA VAL A 630 6.75 -3.34 -11.58
C VAL A 630 6.17 -2.00 -12.06
N ASN A 631 6.39 -1.64 -13.33
CA ASN A 631 5.82 -0.44 -13.94
C ASN A 631 4.28 -0.43 -13.97
N ARG A 632 3.61 -1.58 -13.87
CA ARG A 632 2.15 -1.66 -13.74
C ARG A 632 1.72 -1.80 -12.29
N THR A 633 2.33 -2.71 -11.52
CA THR A 633 1.91 -2.96 -10.13
C THR A 633 2.18 -1.74 -9.26
N ASP A 634 3.42 -1.25 -9.22
CA ASP A 634 3.85 -0.28 -8.23
C ASP A 634 3.48 1.15 -8.62
N ASN A 635 3.46 1.45 -9.93
CA ASN A 635 3.00 2.74 -10.42
C ASN A 635 1.50 2.95 -10.16
N PHE A 636 0.67 1.91 -10.28
CA PHE A 636 -0.79 2.03 -10.16
C PHE A 636 -1.26 1.84 -8.71
N ARG A 637 -0.45 1.19 -7.86
CA ARG A 637 -0.75 0.92 -6.45
C ARG A 637 -1.19 2.15 -5.65
N PRO A 638 -0.60 3.36 -5.80
CA PRO A 638 -1.04 4.53 -5.06
C PRO A 638 -2.52 4.88 -5.28
N LEU A 639 -3.04 4.79 -6.51
CA LEU A 639 -4.45 5.09 -6.80
C LEU A 639 -5.33 3.86 -6.59
N LEU A 640 -4.97 2.71 -7.16
CA LEU A 640 -5.82 1.52 -7.27
C LEU A 640 -5.61 0.47 -6.16
N GLY A 641 -4.67 0.72 -5.25
CA GLY A 641 -4.28 -0.22 -4.20
C GLY A 641 -3.88 -1.59 -4.78
N ASN A 642 -4.27 -2.63 -4.06
CA ASN A 642 -3.99 -4.03 -4.42
C ASN A 642 -5.12 -4.69 -5.24
N GLY A 643 -5.90 -3.89 -5.98
CA GLY A 643 -7.05 -4.40 -6.72
C GLY A 643 -6.70 -5.20 -7.99
N ILE A 644 -7.74 -5.72 -8.65
CA ILE A 644 -7.64 -6.69 -9.76
C ILE A 644 -6.73 -6.24 -10.93
N PHE A 645 -6.52 -4.94 -11.16
CA PHE A 645 -5.65 -4.42 -12.22
C PHE A 645 -4.19 -4.19 -11.80
N ALA A 646 -3.89 -4.24 -10.50
CA ALA A 646 -2.57 -3.96 -9.93
C ALA A 646 -1.92 -5.18 -9.21
N ALA A 647 -2.59 -6.34 -9.19
CA ALA A 647 -2.11 -7.54 -8.51
C ALA A 647 -1.65 -8.68 -9.46
N ASN A 648 -0.80 -9.57 -8.95
CA ASN A 648 -0.34 -10.82 -9.58
C ASN A 648 -0.60 -12.05 -8.69
N GLY A 649 -0.49 -13.25 -9.27
CA GLY A 649 -0.54 -14.52 -8.54
C GLY A 649 -1.79 -14.67 -7.66
N LYS A 650 -1.60 -15.14 -6.43
CA LYS A 650 -2.67 -15.40 -5.46
C LYS A 650 -3.50 -14.18 -5.10
N GLN A 651 -2.89 -12.99 -5.05
CA GLN A 651 -3.61 -11.76 -4.75
C GLN A 651 -4.59 -11.38 -5.87
N TRP A 652 -4.19 -11.58 -7.13
CA TRP A 652 -5.09 -11.40 -8.27
C TRP A 652 -6.19 -12.46 -8.30
N GLU A 653 -5.85 -13.74 -8.02
CA GLU A 653 -6.84 -14.82 -7.90
C GLU A 653 -7.89 -14.50 -6.83
N HIS A 654 -7.45 -14.00 -5.67
CA HIS A 654 -8.32 -13.59 -4.57
C HIS A 654 -9.24 -12.43 -4.98
N SER A 655 -8.69 -11.33 -5.52
CA SER A 655 -9.50 -10.21 -6.01
C SER A 655 -10.53 -10.67 -7.05
N ARG A 656 -10.13 -11.56 -7.97
CA ARG A 656 -11.04 -12.08 -9.00
C ARG A 656 -12.12 -12.99 -8.42
N ALA A 657 -11.80 -13.81 -7.42
CA ALA A 657 -12.77 -14.65 -6.72
C ALA A 657 -13.80 -13.82 -5.95
N LEU A 658 -13.36 -12.74 -5.32
CA LEU A 658 -14.22 -11.77 -4.61
C LEU A 658 -15.19 -11.04 -5.56
N LEU A 659 -14.70 -10.62 -6.73
CA LEU A 659 -15.48 -9.85 -7.70
C LEU A 659 -16.42 -10.71 -8.56
N ARG A 660 -16.07 -11.98 -8.83
CA ARG A 660 -16.80 -12.83 -9.78
C ARG A 660 -18.29 -13.05 -9.46
N PRO A 661 -18.70 -13.30 -8.21
CA PRO A 661 -20.11 -13.46 -7.86
C PRO A 661 -20.94 -12.21 -8.13
N GLN A 662 -20.29 -11.04 -8.19
CA GLN A 662 -20.94 -9.73 -8.31
C GLN A 662 -21.20 -9.29 -9.75
N PHE A 663 -20.91 -10.16 -10.73
CA PHE A 663 -21.19 -9.94 -12.16
C PHE A 663 -22.05 -11.08 -12.74
N VAL A 664 -22.90 -11.69 -11.90
CA VAL A 664 -23.87 -12.70 -12.35
C VAL A 664 -25.04 -12.06 -13.09
N ARG A 665 -25.67 -12.83 -13.98
CA ARG A 665 -26.67 -12.35 -14.95
C ARG A 665 -27.79 -11.50 -14.35
N SER A 666 -28.26 -11.80 -13.14
CA SER A 666 -29.36 -11.07 -12.49
C SER A 666 -28.99 -9.64 -12.06
N GLN A 667 -27.72 -9.37 -11.79
CA GLN A 667 -27.22 -8.02 -11.45
C GLN A 667 -26.88 -7.24 -12.72
N VAL A 668 -26.54 -7.94 -13.81
CA VAL A 668 -26.26 -7.36 -15.13
C VAL A 668 -27.52 -6.88 -15.85
N SER A 669 -28.71 -7.27 -15.38
CA SER A 669 -30.00 -6.99 -16.02
C SER A 669 -30.83 -5.90 -15.34
N ASP A 670 -30.28 -5.11 -14.40
CA ASP A 670 -31.00 -3.98 -13.78
C ASP A 670 -31.07 -2.79 -14.75
N LEU A 671 -31.91 -2.94 -15.79
CA LEU A 671 -32.09 -1.94 -16.84
C LEU A 671 -32.89 -0.72 -16.36
N ASP A 672 -33.63 -0.85 -15.25
CA ASP A 672 -34.43 0.25 -14.68
C ASP A 672 -33.53 1.34 -14.11
N LEU A 673 -32.43 0.94 -13.46
CA LEU A 673 -31.39 1.87 -12.97
C LEU A 673 -30.72 2.60 -14.14
N GLU A 674 -30.34 1.88 -15.19
CA GLU A 674 -29.76 2.49 -16.39
C GLU A 674 -30.75 3.44 -17.09
N GLU A 675 -32.03 3.08 -17.19
CA GLU A 675 -33.07 3.96 -17.75
C GLU A 675 -33.25 5.25 -16.93
N ALA A 676 -33.08 5.22 -15.61
CA ALA A 676 -33.12 6.44 -14.80
C ALA A 676 -31.99 7.41 -15.20
N HIS A 677 -30.77 6.92 -15.36
CA HIS A 677 -29.63 7.75 -15.78
C HIS A 677 -29.73 8.18 -17.25
N VAL A 678 -30.21 7.31 -18.15
CA VAL A 678 -30.45 7.68 -19.55
C VAL A 678 -31.53 8.74 -19.65
N ARG A 679 -32.60 8.70 -18.85
CA ARG A 679 -33.59 9.78 -18.81
C ARG A 679 -32.98 11.12 -18.38
N ASN A 680 -32.10 11.13 -17.39
CA ASN A 680 -31.37 12.34 -17.00
C ASN A 680 -30.52 12.89 -18.17
N LEU A 681 -29.85 12.00 -18.92
CA LEU A 681 -29.10 12.37 -20.12
C LEU A 681 -30.01 13.03 -21.15
N MET A 682 -31.18 12.44 -21.40
CA MET A 682 -32.16 12.96 -22.35
C MET A 682 -32.69 14.33 -21.91
N THR A 683 -32.98 14.52 -20.62
CA THR A 683 -33.38 15.83 -20.08
C THR A 683 -32.30 16.90 -20.30
N VAL A 684 -31.02 16.56 -20.11
CA VAL A 684 -29.91 17.50 -20.39
C VAL A 684 -29.84 17.84 -21.88
N LEU A 685 -30.00 16.86 -22.77
CA LEU A 685 -30.01 17.08 -24.21
C LEU A 685 -31.22 17.91 -24.67
N GLU A 686 -32.40 17.72 -24.06
CA GLU A 686 -33.62 18.48 -24.35
C GLU A 686 -33.47 19.97 -24.04
N HIS A 687 -32.72 20.35 -23.00
CA HIS A 687 -32.40 21.75 -22.72
C HIS A 687 -31.50 22.41 -23.76
N HIS A 688 -30.80 21.62 -24.58
CA HIS A 688 -29.99 22.12 -25.68
C HIS A 688 -30.76 22.25 -26.99
N LEU A 689 -32.06 21.91 -27.03
CA LEU A 689 -32.88 22.12 -28.22
C LEU A 689 -32.99 23.61 -28.58
N GLY A 690 -32.84 23.89 -29.87
CA GLY A 690 -33.12 25.20 -30.43
C GLY A 690 -34.62 25.51 -30.43
N SER A 691 -34.96 26.77 -30.69
CA SER A 691 -36.33 27.28 -30.69
C SER A 691 -37.11 26.92 -31.96
N ASP A 692 -37.34 25.63 -32.21
CA ASP A 692 -38.38 25.04 -33.10
C ASP A 692 -37.92 24.27 -34.37
N ASP A 693 -36.64 23.94 -34.54
CA ASP A 693 -36.15 23.18 -35.72
C ASP A 693 -35.85 21.68 -35.43
N GLY A 694 -36.14 21.20 -34.22
CA GLY A 694 -35.85 19.82 -33.81
C GLY A 694 -34.36 19.52 -33.58
N TRP A 695 -33.46 20.49 -33.79
CA TRP A 695 -32.04 20.32 -33.59
C TRP A 695 -31.59 20.82 -32.23
N THR A 696 -30.60 20.14 -31.66
CA THR A 696 -29.82 20.71 -30.57
C THR A 696 -28.84 21.77 -31.08
N GLY A 697 -28.40 22.65 -30.19
CA GLY A 697 -27.10 23.32 -30.33
C GLY A 697 -25.96 22.30 -30.36
N THR A 698 -24.73 22.77 -30.57
CA THR A 698 -23.55 21.89 -30.54
C THR A 698 -23.32 21.40 -29.12
N VAL A 699 -23.43 20.08 -28.90
CA VAL A 699 -23.23 19.40 -27.62
C VAL A 699 -22.01 18.49 -27.68
N ASP A 700 -21.25 18.40 -26.59
CA ASP A 700 -20.16 17.43 -26.48
C ASP A 700 -20.65 16.14 -25.81
N LEU A 701 -21.03 15.16 -26.63
CA LEU A 701 -21.55 13.87 -26.17
C LEU A 701 -20.56 13.11 -25.29
N GLN A 702 -19.25 13.29 -25.48
CA GLN A 702 -18.26 12.60 -24.66
C GLN A 702 -18.38 13.03 -23.20
N VAL A 703 -18.51 14.33 -22.94
CA VAL A 703 -18.68 14.84 -21.56
C VAL A 703 -19.92 14.24 -20.92
N LEU A 704 -21.01 14.15 -21.68
CA LEU A 704 -22.28 13.61 -21.20
C LEU A 704 -22.20 12.10 -20.93
N PHE A 705 -21.51 11.33 -21.77
CA PHE A 705 -21.29 9.90 -21.55
C PHE A 705 -20.39 9.62 -20.34
N PHE A 706 -19.31 10.39 -20.15
CA PHE A 706 -18.45 10.24 -18.96
C PHE A 706 -19.21 10.55 -17.66
N ARG A 707 -20.16 11.50 -17.69
CA ARG A 707 -21.05 11.79 -16.56
C ARG A 707 -22.12 10.71 -16.38
N LEU A 708 -22.74 10.23 -17.47
CA LEU A 708 -23.72 9.14 -17.44
C LEU A 708 -23.15 7.93 -16.70
N THR A 709 -21.98 7.48 -17.15
CA THR A 709 -21.33 6.29 -16.61
C THR A 709 -20.70 6.52 -15.24
N LEU A 710 -20.46 7.76 -14.85
CA LEU A 710 -20.05 8.08 -13.48
C LEU A 710 -21.26 7.95 -12.55
N ASP A 711 -22.40 8.47 -12.95
CA ASP A 711 -23.65 8.39 -12.18
C ASP A 711 -24.10 6.93 -12.04
N SER A 712 -24.19 6.17 -13.15
CA SER A 712 -24.58 4.75 -13.09
C SER A 712 -23.57 3.89 -12.32
N ALA A 713 -22.26 4.09 -12.53
CA ALA A 713 -21.25 3.33 -11.80
C ALA A 713 -21.24 3.67 -10.30
N THR A 714 -21.44 4.93 -9.91
CA THR A 714 -21.48 5.31 -8.49
C THR A 714 -22.74 4.80 -7.81
N GLU A 715 -23.89 4.81 -8.47
CA GLU A 715 -25.12 4.23 -7.93
C GLU A 715 -25.02 2.71 -7.81
N PHE A 716 -24.50 2.01 -8.82
CA PHE A 716 -24.24 0.57 -8.75
C PHE A 716 -23.24 0.21 -7.63
N LEU A 717 -22.19 1.02 -7.47
CA LEU A 717 -21.12 0.74 -6.51
C LEU A 717 -21.51 1.06 -5.07
N PHE A 718 -22.11 2.23 -4.86
CA PHE A 718 -22.30 2.82 -3.54
C PHE A 718 -23.78 2.90 -3.11
N GLY A 719 -24.71 2.62 -4.03
CA GLY A 719 -26.15 2.78 -3.82
C GLY A 719 -26.66 4.20 -4.01
N GLU A 720 -25.76 5.15 -4.32
CA GLU A 720 -26.08 6.57 -4.51
C GLU A 720 -25.30 7.12 -5.71
N SER A 721 -26.02 7.72 -6.66
CA SER A 721 -25.42 8.48 -7.75
C SER A 721 -24.86 9.81 -7.26
N VAL A 722 -23.72 10.23 -7.83
CA VAL A 722 -23.19 11.59 -7.64
C VAL A 722 -23.95 12.66 -8.41
N ASN A 723 -24.96 12.27 -9.19
CA ASN A 723 -25.87 13.14 -9.96
C ASN A 723 -25.12 14.18 -10.83
N SER A 724 -23.97 13.80 -11.35
CA SER A 724 -23.10 14.67 -12.12
C SER A 724 -23.76 15.15 -13.41
N GLN A 725 -24.73 14.43 -13.97
CA GLN A 725 -25.50 14.92 -15.10
C GLN A 725 -26.45 16.06 -14.75
N LEU A 726 -27.13 16.00 -13.60
CA LEU A 726 -28.12 17.01 -13.20
C LEU A 726 -27.45 18.27 -12.64
N ASP A 727 -26.25 18.14 -12.04
CA ASP A 727 -25.45 19.29 -11.58
C ASP A 727 -24.94 20.20 -12.73
N LEU A 728 -24.98 19.73 -13.98
CA LEU A 728 -24.81 20.61 -15.15
C LEU A 728 -25.94 21.63 -15.25
N GLN A 729 -27.15 21.27 -14.84
CA GLN A 729 -28.34 22.11 -14.96
C GLN A 729 -28.30 23.30 -13.99
N THR A 730 -27.80 23.10 -12.77
CA THR A 730 -27.67 24.15 -11.75
C THR A 730 -26.51 25.12 -12.02
N ASN A 731 -25.46 24.67 -12.70
CA ASN A 731 -24.27 25.48 -13.00
C ASN A 731 -24.29 26.22 -14.35
N ILE A 732 -25.35 26.08 -15.15
CA ILE A 732 -25.56 26.93 -16.35
C ILE A 732 -25.65 28.42 -15.97
N THR A 733 -25.94 28.76 -14.71
CA THR A 733 -25.92 30.16 -14.21
C THR A 733 -24.57 30.64 -13.69
N ASN A 734 -23.55 29.77 -13.50
CA ASN A 734 -22.25 30.12 -12.94
C ASN A 734 -21.09 29.62 -13.84
N SER A 735 -21.09 30.02 -15.10
CA SER A 735 -19.94 29.82 -16.00
C SER A 735 -18.81 30.80 -15.66
N SER A 736 -18.07 30.55 -14.58
CA SER A 736 -16.76 31.18 -14.29
C SER A 736 -16.00 30.48 -13.16
N GLY A 737 -15.53 29.25 -13.38
CA GLY A 737 -14.55 28.66 -12.47
C GLY A 737 -14.11 27.26 -12.90
N LYS A 738 -12.81 27.08 -13.12
CA LYS A 738 -12.19 25.76 -13.06
C LYS A 738 -12.46 25.21 -11.66
N ASP A 739 -13.39 24.27 -11.54
CA ASP A 739 -13.57 23.54 -10.31
C ASP A 739 -12.46 22.49 -10.20
N ASP A 740 -11.24 22.96 -9.94
CA ASP A 740 -10.03 22.16 -9.70
C ASP A 740 -10.17 21.27 -8.43
N ASP A 741 -11.35 21.23 -7.78
CA ASP A 741 -11.65 20.54 -6.52
C ASP A 741 -12.64 19.35 -6.60
N SER A 742 -13.26 19.07 -7.75
CA SER A 742 -14.22 17.95 -7.87
C SER A 742 -13.56 16.55 -7.86
N PHE A 743 -14.31 15.53 -7.37
CA PHE A 743 -13.88 14.13 -7.39
C PHE A 743 -13.54 13.63 -8.80
N ALA A 744 -14.41 13.92 -9.78
CA ALA A 744 -14.23 13.50 -11.16
C ALA A 744 -12.92 14.06 -11.76
N TYR A 745 -12.63 15.33 -11.50
CA TYR A 745 -11.37 15.94 -11.93
C TYR A 745 -10.15 15.29 -11.28
N ALA A 746 -10.18 15.08 -9.96
CA ALA A 746 -9.08 14.43 -9.24
C ALA A 746 -8.83 13.00 -9.75
N PHE A 747 -9.89 12.26 -10.07
CA PHE A 747 -9.81 10.93 -10.63
C PHE A 747 -9.20 10.94 -12.04
N ASP A 748 -9.70 11.78 -12.95
CA ASP A 748 -9.19 11.91 -14.32
C ASP A 748 -7.73 12.37 -14.34
N ARG A 749 -7.38 13.34 -13.47
CA ARG A 749 -6.03 13.88 -13.37
C ARG A 749 -5.04 12.85 -12.85
N SER A 750 -5.42 12.07 -11.82
CA SER A 750 -4.60 10.99 -11.28
C SER A 750 -4.29 9.95 -12.36
N GLN A 751 -5.33 9.50 -13.08
CA GLN A 751 -5.17 8.54 -14.16
C GLN A 751 -4.28 9.05 -15.30
N TYR A 752 -4.43 10.32 -15.70
CA TYR A 752 -3.57 10.94 -16.70
C TYR A 752 -2.10 10.90 -16.29
N ILE A 753 -1.79 11.30 -15.05
CA ILE A 753 -0.41 11.30 -14.55
C ILE A 753 0.14 9.87 -14.50
N LEU A 754 -0.64 8.89 -14.02
CA LEU A 754 -0.24 7.47 -14.01
C LEU A 754 0.00 6.92 -15.41
N ALA A 755 -0.81 7.32 -16.40
CA ALA A 755 -0.64 6.93 -17.80
C ALA A 755 0.64 7.51 -18.40
N VAL A 756 1.01 8.74 -18.06
CA VAL A 756 2.29 9.35 -18.45
C VAL A 756 3.44 8.64 -17.75
N ALA A 757 3.32 8.37 -16.44
CA ALA A 757 4.30 7.63 -15.65
C ALA A 757 4.59 6.25 -16.24
N ALA A 758 3.54 5.52 -16.66
CA ALA A 758 3.67 4.18 -17.25
C ALA A 758 4.52 4.15 -18.52
N ARG A 759 4.61 5.27 -19.26
CA ARG A 759 5.42 5.38 -20.48
C ARG A 759 6.91 5.59 -20.19
N LEU A 760 7.26 5.97 -18.96
CA LEU A 760 8.64 6.05 -18.49
C LEU A 760 9.19 4.68 -18.05
N GLY A 761 8.37 3.63 -18.10
CA GLY A 761 8.78 2.28 -17.73
C GLY A 761 9.17 2.21 -16.25
N ASN A 762 10.30 1.58 -15.94
CA ASN A 762 10.79 1.48 -14.56
C ASN A 762 11.11 2.83 -13.89
N ASN A 763 11.08 3.94 -14.63
CA ASN A 763 11.29 5.29 -14.12
C ASN A 763 9.97 6.05 -13.86
N TYR A 764 8.84 5.35 -13.72
CA TYR A 764 7.52 5.93 -13.45
C TYR A 764 7.51 6.88 -12.25
N TRP A 765 8.36 6.63 -11.25
CA TRP A 765 8.49 7.41 -10.01
C TRP A 765 8.82 8.89 -10.26
N LEU A 766 9.41 9.24 -11.42
CA LEU A 766 9.66 10.64 -11.82
C LEU A 766 8.37 11.46 -11.97
N MET A 767 7.23 10.79 -12.19
CA MET A 767 5.92 11.42 -12.33
C MET A 767 5.09 11.36 -11.04
N HIS A 768 5.61 10.78 -9.95
CA HIS A 768 4.93 10.72 -8.65
C HIS A 768 5.13 12.04 -7.89
N THR A 769 4.52 13.09 -8.41
CA THR A 769 4.62 14.45 -7.88
C THR A 769 3.73 14.68 -6.66
N PRO A 770 3.95 15.74 -5.86
CA PRO A 770 3.02 16.13 -4.82
C PRO A 770 1.59 16.39 -5.33
N GLU A 771 1.45 16.86 -6.58
CA GLU A 771 0.15 17.01 -7.25
C GLU A 771 -0.58 15.67 -7.34
N LEU A 772 0.10 14.59 -7.77
CA LEU A 772 -0.48 13.26 -7.88
C LEU A 772 -0.99 12.77 -6.53
N HIS A 773 -0.17 12.86 -5.47
CA HIS A 773 -0.57 12.42 -4.13
C HIS A 773 -1.81 13.18 -3.64
N ARG A 774 -1.86 14.51 -3.82
CA ARG A 774 -3.04 15.32 -3.47
C ARG A 774 -4.30 14.89 -4.23
N MET A 775 -4.20 14.53 -5.51
CA MET A 775 -5.35 14.04 -6.29
C MET A 775 -5.79 12.65 -5.83
N ILE A 776 -4.84 11.75 -5.54
CA ILE A 776 -5.12 10.41 -5.01
C ILE A 776 -5.81 10.51 -3.64
N ASP A 777 -5.32 11.35 -2.74
CA ASP A 777 -5.93 11.53 -1.41
C ASP A 777 -7.39 11.99 -1.51
N ARG A 778 -7.72 12.81 -2.49
CA ARG A 778 -9.11 13.24 -2.75
C ARG A 778 -9.97 12.08 -3.21
N VAL A 779 -9.48 11.29 -4.17
CA VAL A 779 -10.17 10.09 -4.66
C VAL A 779 -10.39 9.10 -3.53
N HIS A 780 -9.37 8.86 -2.69
CA HIS A 780 -9.46 7.93 -1.56
C HIS A 780 -10.44 8.43 -0.51
N ARG A 781 -10.40 9.70 -0.10
CA ARG A 781 -11.36 10.28 0.85
C ARG A 781 -12.81 10.11 0.39
N PHE A 782 -13.07 10.32 -0.90
CA PHE A 782 -14.42 10.15 -1.46
C PHE A 782 -14.90 8.69 -1.33
N VAL A 783 -14.07 7.72 -1.71
CA VAL A 783 -14.46 6.30 -1.61
C VAL A 783 -14.52 5.84 -0.15
N ASP A 784 -13.60 6.31 0.70
CA ASP A 784 -13.57 5.99 2.13
C ASP A 784 -14.81 6.49 2.86
N TYR A 785 -15.40 7.61 2.43
CA TYR A 785 -16.70 8.08 2.95
C TYR A 785 -17.80 7.03 2.74
N PHE A 786 -17.94 6.48 1.53
CA PHE A 786 -18.95 5.45 1.25
C PHE A 786 -18.64 4.14 1.95
N VAL A 787 -17.37 3.73 2.00
CA VAL A 787 -16.94 2.55 2.77
C VAL A 787 -17.30 2.73 4.25
N GLN A 788 -17.03 3.89 4.84
CA GLN A 788 -17.35 4.18 6.24
C GLN A 788 -18.86 4.22 6.49
N LYS A 789 -19.64 4.79 5.56
CA LYS A 789 -21.10 4.86 5.62
C LYS A 789 -21.72 3.46 5.59
N ALA A 790 -21.31 2.62 4.64
CA ALA A 790 -21.79 1.23 4.52
C ALA A 790 -21.42 0.38 5.75
N MET A 791 -20.27 0.63 6.36
CA MET A 791 -19.79 -0.11 7.53
C MET A 791 -20.41 0.39 8.85
N SER A 792 -20.85 1.64 8.93
CA SER A 792 -21.49 2.23 10.12
C SER A 792 -22.95 1.83 10.29
N ASN A 793 -23.64 1.47 9.21
CA ASN A 793 -25.04 1.01 9.21
C ASN A 793 -25.16 -0.48 8.78
N PRO A 794 -24.55 -1.45 9.49
CA PRO A 794 -24.63 -2.86 9.13
C PRO A 794 -26.04 -3.40 9.49
N GLY A 795 -27.00 -3.23 8.59
CA GLY A 795 -28.37 -3.74 8.78
C GLY A 795 -29.49 -2.88 8.20
N GLU A 796 -29.23 -1.65 7.74
CA GLU A 796 -30.18 -0.98 6.87
C GLU A 796 -30.16 -1.70 5.51
N LYS A 797 -31.02 -2.72 5.37
CA LYS A 797 -31.52 -3.09 4.05
C LYS A 797 -32.07 -1.81 3.45
N HIS A 798 -31.37 -1.24 2.47
CA HIS A 798 -31.86 -0.06 1.77
C HIS A 798 -33.31 -0.34 1.35
N LYS A 799 -34.18 0.65 1.61
CA LYS A 799 -35.62 0.57 1.30
C LYS A 799 -35.89 0.43 -0.21
N SER A 800 -34.87 0.60 -1.04
CA SER A 800 -34.87 0.34 -2.48
C SER A 800 -34.48 -1.13 -2.71
N GLY A 801 -35.34 -1.94 -3.32
CA GLY A 801 -35.07 -3.36 -3.59
C GLY A 801 -33.96 -3.65 -4.62
N HIS A 802 -32.98 -2.74 -4.79
CA HIS A 802 -31.90 -2.81 -5.79
C HIS A 802 -30.59 -3.32 -5.20
N TYR A 803 -29.75 -3.90 -6.07
CA TYR A 803 -28.45 -4.46 -5.70
C TYR A 803 -27.37 -3.37 -5.57
N VAL A 804 -26.59 -3.40 -4.49
CA VAL A 804 -25.47 -2.48 -4.25
C VAL A 804 -24.18 -3.26 -4.06
N PHE A 805 -23.20 -2.97 -4.90
CA PHE A 805 -21.95 -3.73 -4.98
C PHE A 805 -21.12 -3.66 -3.68
N LEU A 806 -21.03 -2.48 -3.05
CA LEU A 806 -20.30 -2.29 -1.80
C LEU A 806 -20.85 -3.18 -0.68
N HIS A 807 -22.17 -3.32 -0.56
CA HIS A 807 -22.77 -4.19 0.46
C HIS A 807 -22.41 -5.66 0.21
N ALA A 808 -22.49 -6.12 -1.04
CA ALA A 808 -22.14 -7.49 -1.39
C ALA A 808 -20.63 -7.79 -1.23
N LEU A 809 -19.76 -6.79 -1.42
CA LEU A 809 -18.34 -6.91 -1.10
C LEU A 809 -18.09 -6.90 0.41
N ALA A 810 -18.78 -6.03 1.16
CA ALA A 810 -18.66 -5.96 2.61
C ALA A 810 -19.08 -7.28 3.27
N GLU A 811 -20.01 -8.03 2.70
CA GLU A 811 -20.34 -9.39 3.16
C GLU A 811 -19.17 -10.39 3.06
N GLN A 812 -18.21 -10.16 2.16
CA GLN A 812 -17.07 -11.05 1.92
C GLN A 812 -15.77 -10.57 2.58
N THR A 813 -15.57 -9.26 2.72
CA THR A 813 -14.38 -8.68 3.36
C THR A 813 -14.75 -7.43 4.17
N GLN A 814 -14.19 -7.32 5.38
CA GLN A 814 -14.36 -6.16 6.26
C GLN A 814 -13.13 -5.23 6.24
N ASP A 815 -12.11 -5.58 5.44
CA ASP A 815 -10.94 -4.71 5.26
C ASP A 815 -11.30 -3.49 4.41
N ARG A 816 -11.26 -2.31 5.04
CA ARG A 816 -11.56 -1.04 4.40
C ARG A 816 -10.61 -0.72 3.25
N ALA A 817 -9.32 -1.06 3.37
CA ALA A 817 -8.35 -0.81 2.32
C ALA A 817 -8.59 -1.70 1.10
N GLU A 818 -8.99 -2.96 1.33
CA GLU A 818 -9.41 -3.86 0.27
C GLU A 818 -10.70 -3.39 -0.40
N LEU A 819 -11.73 -3.04 0.37
CA LEU A 819 -12.99 -2.48 -0.15
C LEU A 819 -12.73 -1.26 -1.04
N ARG A 820 -11.97 -0.27 -0.54
CA ARG A 820 -11.57 0.91 -1.34
C ARG A 820 -10.84 0.49 -2.63
N SER A 821 -9.87 -0.42 -2.53
CA SER A 821 -9.10 -0.88 -3.68
C SER A 821 -9.99 -1.51 -4.75
N GLN A 822 -10.88 -2.42 -4.36
CA GLN A 822 -11.77 -3.10 -5.31
C GLN A 822 -12.78 -2.13 -5.92
N LEU A 823 -13.39 -1.25 -5.11
CA LEU A 823 -14.34 -0.22 -5.59
C LEU A 823 -13.70 0.71 -6.63
N LEU A 824 -12.47 1.19 -6.38
CA LEU A 824 -11.75 2.05 -7.33
C LEU A 824 -11.40 1.33 -8.64
N ASN A 825 -11.08 0.03 -8.57
CA ASN A 825 -10.82 -0.76 -9.77
C ASN A 825 -12.10 -0.94 -10.60
N ILE A 826 -13.24 -1.23 -9.97
CA ILE A 826 -14.50 -1.36 -10.69
C ILE A 826 -15.01 -0.03 -11.21
N LEU A 827 -14.87 1.07 -10.45
CA LEU A 827 -15.23 2.41 -10.91
C LEU A 827 -14.46 2.80 -12.17
N LEU A 828 -13.13 2.56 -12.19
CA LEU A 828 -12.30 2.77 -13.39
C LEU A 828 -12.80 1.92 -14.57
N ALA A 829 -13.14 0.66 -14.32
CA ALA A 829 -13.57 -0.26 -15.36
C ALA A 829 -14.94 0.15 -15.94
N GLY A 830 -15.92 0.46 -15.10
CA GLY A 830 -17.30 0.76 -15.52
C GLY A 830 -17.45 2.13 -16.16
N ARG A 831 -16.85 3.18 -15.56
CA ARG A 831 -16.99 4.56 -16.04
C ARG A 831 -16.27 4.78 -17.38
N ASP A 832 -14.95 4.72 -17.33
CA ASP A 832 -14.12 5.27 -18.41
C ASP A 832 -14.20 4.43 -19.67
N THR A 833 -14.42 3.11 -19.55
CA THR A 833 -14.42 2.23 -20.72
C THR A 833 -15.70 2.30 -21.53
N THR A 834 -16.86 2.31 -20.86
CA THR A 834 -18.18 2.44 -21.47
C THR A 834 -18.33 3.80 -22.14
N ALA A 835 -18.00 4.89 -21.43
CA ALA A 835 -18.06 6.25 -21.99
C ALA A 835 -17.16 6.41 -23.23
N SER A 836 -15.94 5.85 -23.18
CA SER A 836 -15.00 5.91 -24.30
C SER A 836 -15.55 5.22 -25.56
N LEU A 837 -16.18 4.05 -25.41
CA LEU A 837 -16.76 3.36 -26.57
C LEU A 837 -17.94 4.11 -27.16
N LEU A 838 -18.86 4.61 -26.32
CA LEU A 838 -19.98 5.43 -26.78
C LEU A 838 -19.48 6.67 -27.52
N GLY A 839 -18.44 7.34 -27.00
CA GLY A 839 -17.78 8.45 -27.68
C GLY A 839 -17.24 8.07 -29.06
N TRP A 840 -16.45 6.98 -29.17
CA TRP A 840 -15.95 6.51 -30.46
C TRP A 840 -17.06 6.09 -31.43
N PHE A 841 -18.15 5.52 -30.92
CA PHE A 841 -19.29 5.10 -31.72
C PHE A 841 -19.96 6.28 -32.40
N PHE A 842 -20.37 7.30 -31.64
CA PHE A 842 -21.01 8.49 -32.19
C PHE A 842 -20.05 9.34 -33.02
N HIS A 843 -18.78 9.46 -32.61
CA HIS A 843 -17.76 10.13 -33.43
C HIS A 843 -17.62 9.44 -34.80
N THR A 844 -17.68 8.12 -34.85
CA THR A 844 -17.54 7.38 -36.12
C THR A 844 -18.78 7.53 -36.98
N LEU A 845 -19.98 7.33 -36.41
CA LEU A 845 -21.23 7.38 -37.18
C LEU A 845 -21.68 8.80 -37.56
N ALA A 846 -21.10 9.83 -36.95
CA ALA A 846 -21.30 11.21 -37.37
C ALA A 846 -20.54 11.59 -38.66
N ASP A 847 -19.59 10.75 -39.11
CA ASP A 847 -18.93 10.93 -40.40
C ASP A 847 -19.91 10.59 -41.53
N SER A 848 -20.07 11.49 -42.50
CA SER A 848 -21.01 11.35 -43.61
C SER A 848 -20.81 10.06 -44.42
N ARG A 849 -19.59 9.50 -44.44
CA ARG A 849 -19.30 8.21 -45.07
C ARG A 849 -20.10 7.05 -44.47
N TYR A 850 -20.50 7.16 -43.20
CA TYR A 850 -21.19 6.10 -42.45
C TYR A 850 -22.66 6.46 -42.12
N GLU A 851 -23.19 7.55 -42.69
CA GLU A 851 -24.59 7.97 -42.48
C GLU A 851 -25.59 6.85 -42.82
N HIS A 852 -25.35 6.11 -43.91
CA HIS A 852 -26.18 4.97 -44.33
C HIS A 852 -26.19 3.84 -43.29
N ILE A 853 -25.09 3.64 -42.55
CA ILE A 853 -24.99 2.64 -41.47
C ILE A 853 -25.79 3.12 -40.26
N TYR A 854 -25.68 4.40 -39.90
CA TYR A 854 -26.46 4.98 -38.81
C TYR A 854 -27.96 4.86 -39.06
N LYS A 855 -28.44 5.26 -40.26
CA LYS A 855 -29.85 5.13 -40.66
C LYS A 855 -30.34 3.69 -40.64
N LYS A 856 -29.54 2.75 -41.15
CA LYS A 856 -29.86 1.31 -41.10
C LYS A 856 -29.95 0.79 -39.67
N LEU A 857 -28.99 1.16 -38.82
CA LEU A 857 -28.98 0.76 -37.42
C LEU A 857 -30.17 1.34 -36.65
N ARG A 858 -30.48 2.63 -36.83
CA ARG A 858 -31.66 3.25 -36.23
C ARG A 858 -32.92 2.49 -36.61
N ARG A 859 -33.11 2.22 -37.91
CA ARG A 859 -34.28 1.48 -38.39
C ARG A 859 -34.40 0.13 -37.70
N VAL A 860 -33.31 -0.65 -37.63
CA VAL A 860 -33.29 -1.93 -36.89
C VAL A 860 -33.67 -1.74 -35.43
N VAL A 861 -33.14 -0.71 -34.77
CA VAL A 861 -33.46 -0.42 -33.36
C VAL A 861 -34.94 -0.08 -33.17
N VAL A 862 -35.51 0.78 -34.00
CA VAL A 862 -36.93 1.16 -33.90
C VAL A 862 -37.85 0.00 -34.26
N ASP A 863 -37.52 -0.78 -35.28
CA ASP A 863 -38.29 -1.97 -35.69
C ASP A 863 -38.29 -3.04 -34.57
N GLU A 864 -37.15 -3.27 -33.91
CA GLU A 864 -37.02 -4.29 -32.86
C GLU A 864 -37.55 -3.81 -31.49
N PHE A 865 -37.27 -2.56 -31.10
CA PHE A 865 -37.46 -2.05 -29.73
C PHE A 865 -38.49 -0.92 -29.62
N GLY A 866 -39.17 -0.55 -30.71
CA GLY A 866 -40.16 0.53 -30.73
C GLY A 866 -39.55 1.94 -30.83
N ALA A 867 -40.42 2.94 -30.97
CA ALA A 867 -40.04 4.36 -30.97
C ALA A 867 -39.73 4.87 -29.55
N TYR A 868 -39.11 6.03 -29.43
CA TYR A 868 -38.63 6.57 -28.14
C TYR A 868 -39.74 6.69 -27.07
N ASP A 869 -40.91 7.20 -27.45
CA ASP A 869 -42.06 7.42 -26.57
C ASP A 869 -42.83 6.14 -26.24
N ASN A 870 -42.57 5.04 -26.95
CA ASN A 870 -43.22 3.76 -26.76
C ASN A 870 -42.21 2.61 -26.92
N PRO A 871 -41.21 2.52 -26.03
CA PRO A 871 -40.21 1.47 -26.08
C PRO A 871 -40.86 0.12 -25.74
N ARG A 872 -40.40 -0.96 -26.38
CA ARG A 872 -40.95 -2.30 -26.25
C ARG A 872 -39.84 -3.32 -26.02
N ASP A 873 -40.01 -4.14 -24.99
CA ASP A 873 -39.21 -5.33 -24.71
C ASP A 873 -37.67 -5.12 -24.74
N ILE A 874 -37.18 -3.97 -24.26
CA ILE A 874 -35.73 -3.73 -24.11
C ILE A 874 -35.22 -4.60 -22.95
N THR A 875 -34.82 -5.82 -23.28
CA THR A 875 -34.33 -6.84 -22.34
C THR A 875 -32.92 -7.27 -22.72
N PHE A 876 -32.17 -7.81 -21.76
CA PHE A 876 -30.82 -8.32 -21.99
C PHE A 876 -30.76 -9.30 -23.17
N GLU A 877 -31.71 -10.24 -23.24
CA GLU A 877 -31.76 -11.27 -24.28
C GLU A 877 -32.02 -10.66 -25.66
N ARG A 878 -32.95 -9.71 -25.75
CA ARG A 878 -33.29 -9.06 -27.03
C ARG A 878 -32.18 -8.15 -27.54
N MET A 879 -31.52 -7.39 -26.65
CA MET A 879 -30.35 -6.58 -27.02
C MET A 879 -29.21 -7.45 -27.54
N LYS A 880 -28.96 -8.58 -26.87
CA LYS A 880 -27.93 -9.54 -27.28
C LYS A 880 -28.27 -10.25 -28.58
N SER A 881 -29.55 -10.49 -28.88
CA SER A 881 -29.98 -11.13 -30.13
C SER A 881 -30.08 -10.18 -31.32
N CYS A 882 -30.11 -8.86 -31.09
CA CYS A 882 -30.14 -7.85 -32.16
C CYS A 882 -28.79 -7.82 -32.91
N GLN A 883 -28.66 -8.67 -33.93
CA GLN A 883 -27.38 -8.96 -34.59
C GLN A 883 -26.70 -7.70 -35.13
N TYR A 884 -27.45 -6.85 -35.84
CA TYR A 884 -26.87 -5.66 -36.46
C TYR A 884 -26.36 -4.65 -35.42
N LEU A 885 -27.05 -4.48 -34.29
CA LEU A 885 -26.56 -3.70 -33.16
C LEU A 885 -25.25 -4.28 -32.61
N GLN A 886 -25.20 -5.59 -32.37
CA GLN A 886 -24.00 -6.26 -31.89
C GLN A 886 -22.84 -6.14 -32.88
N TRP A 887 -23.11 -6.20 -34.20
CA TRP A 887 -22.10 -5.99 -35.24
C TRP A 887 -21.53 -4.57 -35.21
N CYS A 888 -22.37 -3.56 -35.06
CA CYS A 888 -21.93 -2.17 -34.95
C CYS A 888 -21.09 -1.95 -33.68
N ILE A 889 -21.49 -2.49 -32.53
CA ILE A 889 -20.71 -2.42 -31.28
C ILE A 889 -19.36 -3.13 -31.45
N ASN A 890 -19.36 -4.34 -32.02
CA ASN A 890 -18.14 -5.11 -32.23
C ASN A 890 -17.18 -4.42 -33.19
N GLU A 891 -17.70 -3.77 -34.24
CA GLU A 891 -16.91 -3.01 -35.20
C GLU A 891 -16.33 -1.73 -34.59
N ALA A 892 -17.10 -1.03 -33.76
CA ALA A 892 -16.60 0.11 -32.98
C ALA A 892 -15.45 -0.31 -32.06
N LEU A 893 -15.60 -1.43 -31.34
CA LEU A 893 -14.56 -2.00 -30.49
C LEU A 893 -13.34 -2.51 -31.27
N ARG A 894 -13.54 -2.98 -32.51
CA ARG A 894 -12.45 -3.42 -33.39
C ARG A 894 -11.59 -2.23 -33.79
N LEU A 895 -12.21 -1.19 -34.33
CA LEU A 895 -11.53 0.02 -34.76
C LEU A 895 -10.99 0.79 -33.56
N TYR A 896 -11.76 0.98 -32.50
CA TYR A 896 -11.36 1.79 -31.37
C TYR A 896 -11.37 0.97 -30.08
N PRO A 897 -10.43 0.01 -29.93
CA PRO A 897 -10.30 -0.72 -28.69
C PRO A 897 -9.96 0.26 -27.58
N VAL A 898 -10.79 0.25 -26.53
CA VAL A 898 -10.68 1.16 -25.39
C VAL A 898 -9.33 0.99 -24.68
N VAL A 899 -8.77 -0.22 -24.66
CA VAL A 899 -7.40 -0.48 -24.20
C VAL A 899 -6.55 -0.92 -25.39
N PRO A 900 -5.94 0.02 -26.14
CA PRO A 900 -5.31 -0.27 -27.43
C PRO A 900 -3.96 -1.00 -27.31
N MET A 901 -3.33 -0.98 -26.14
CA MET A 901 -2.02 -1.56 -25.86
C MET A 901 -1.93 -2.07 -24.43
N ASN A 902 -1.22 -3.18 -24.21
CA ASN A 902 -0.93 -3.72 -22.89
C ASN A 902 0.49 -4.29 -22.83
N VAL A 903 0.97 -4.58 -21.63
CA VAL A 903 2.33 -5.09 -21.38
C VAL A 903 2.29 -6.24 -20.39
N ARG A 904 3.09 -7.26 -20.63
CA ARG A 904 3.39 -8.35 -19.68
C ARG A 904 4.89 -8.46 -19.48
N THR A 905 5.31 -8.91 -18.30
CA THR A 905 6.71 -9.16 -17.98
C THR A 905 6.92 -10.66 -17.82
N ALA A 906 7.95 -11.21 -18.45
CA ALA A 906 8.32 -12.60 -18.26
C ALA A 906 8.83 -12.84 -16.82
N LEU A 907 8.16 -13.72 -16.07
CA LEU A 907 8.51 -14.08 -14.69
C LEU A 907 9.59 -15.17 -14.64
N THR A 908 9.72 -15.93 -15.73
CA THR A 908 10.73 -16.95 -15.97
C THR A 908 11.30 -16.83 -17.39
N ASP A 909 12.40 -17.52 -17.68
CA ASP A 909 12.90 -17.65 -19.05
C ASP A 909 11.90 -18.45 -19.87
N THR A 910 11.33 -17.84 -20.91
CA THR A 910 10.27 -18.45 -21.72
C THR A 910 10.45 -18.09 -23.21
N THR A 911 9.45 -18.39 -24.03
CA THR A 911 9.46 -18.13 -25.46
C THR A 911 8.11 -17.64 -25.96
N LEU A 912 8.15 -16.81 -27.02
CA LEU A 912 7.00 -16.54 -27.87
C LEU A 912 7.02 -17.49 -29.08
N PRO A 913 5.86 -18.01 -29.53
CA PRO A 913 5.77 -18.93 -30.66
C PRO A 913 6.35 -18.40 -31.98
N THR A 914 6.15 -17.11 -32.29
CA THR A 914 6.50 -16.52 -33.59
C THR A 914 7.28 -15.20 -33.43
N GLY A 915 7.87 -14.72 -34.52
CA GLY A 915 8.56 -13.44 -34.61
C GLY A 915 10.05 -13.53 -34.91
N GLY A 916 10.66 -14.70 -34.74
CA GLY A 916 12.09 -14.92 -34.88
C GLY A 916 12.53 -15.31 -36.30
N GLY A 917 13.74 -14.89 -36.68
CA GLY A 917 14.37 -15.25 -37.94
C GLY A 917 13.86 -14.47 -39.15
N ASP A 918 14.43 -14.77 -40.33
CA ASP A 918 14.27 -13.97 -41.54
C ASP A 918 12.80 -13.87 -41.99
N HIS A 919 12.03 -14.95 -41.84
CA HIS A 919 10.60 -15.00 -42.14
C HIS A 919 9.68 -14.68 -40.95
N GLY A 920 10.23 -14.49 -39.75
CA GLY A 920 9.44 -14.22 -38.54
C GLY A 920 8.59 -15.39 -38.03
N LEU A 921 8.86 -16.63 -38.46
CA LEU A 921 8.08 -17.83 -38.09
C LEU A 921 8.73 -18.66 -36.97
N SER A 922 9.99 -18.38 -36.63
CA SER A 922 10.67 -19.11 -35.55
C SER A 922 10.30 -18.55 -34.17
N PRO A 923 10.41 -19.35 -33.11
CA PRO A 923 10.15 -18.86 -31.76
C PRO A 923 11.16 -17.79 -31.34
N VAL A 924 10.73 -16.91 -30.45
CA VAL A 924 11.56 -15.83 -29.87
C VAL A 924 11.83 -16.16 -28.41
N PHE A 925 13.10 -16.17 -28.02
CA PHE A 925 13.48 -16.34 -26.61
C PHE A 925 13.18 -15.06 -25.84
N VAL A 926 12.50 -15.19 -24.70
CA VAL A 926 12.13 -14.09 -23.80
C VAL A 926 12.80 -14.35 -22.45
N PRO A 927 13.90 -13.64 -22.14
CA PRO A 927 14.52 -13.74 -20.84
C PRO A 927 13.61 -13.26 -19.72
N LYS A 928 13.74 -13.85 -18.53
CA LYS A 928 13.11 -13.35 -17.30
C LYS A 928 13.36 -11.85 -17.11
N GLY A 929 12.32 -11.13 -16.73
CA GLY A 929 12.32 -9.67 -16.52
C GLY A 929 12.16 -8.85 -17.80
N THR A 930 12.03 -9.49 -18.97
CA THR A 930 11.77 -8.78 -20.24
C THR A 930 10.30 -8.39 -20.35
N ASP A 931 10.05 -7.13 -20.65
CA ASP A 931 8.72 -6.63 -20.95
C ASP A 931 8.35 -6.92 -22.41
N VAL A 932 7.17 -7.50 -22.59
CA VAL A 932 6.54 -7.79 -23.88
C VAL A 932 5.26 -6.97 -23.98
N ALA A 933 5.32 -5.93 -24.80
CA ALA A 933 4.18 -5.09 -25.14
C ALA A 933 3.42 -5.69 -26.32
N TYR A 934 2.09 -5.56 -26.32
CA TYR A 934 1.27 -5.93 -27.47
C TYR A 934 0.21 -4.89 -27.77
N SER A 935 -0.10 -4.70 -29.05
CA SER A 935 -1.12 -3.73 -29.49
C SER A 935 -2.32 -4.42 -30.12
N VAL A 936 -3.46 -4.29 -29.44
CA VAL A 936 -4.77 -4.71 -29.94
C VAL A 936 -5.19 -3.79 -31.09
N PHE A 937 -4.93 -2.48 -30.98
CA PHE A 937 -5.26 -1.48 -32.01
C PHE A 937 -4.66 -1.79 -33.38
N ILE A 938 -3.37 -2.16 -33.42
CA ILE A 938 -2.68 -2.49 -34.67
C ILE A 938 -3.09 -3.88 -35.16
N MET A 939 -3.17 -4.87 -34.26
CA MET A 939 -3.62 -6.22 -34.61
C MET A 939 -5.01 -6.21 -35.28
N HIS A 940 -5.93 -5.40 -34.77
CA HIS A 940 -7.28 -5.23 -35.32
C HIS A 940 -7.33 -4.52 -36.68
N ARG A 941 -6.21 -3.93 -37.14
CA ARG A 941 -6.05 -3.24 -38.43
C ARG A 941 -5.06 -3.92 -39.37
N ARG A 942 -4.64 -5.13 -39.02
CA ARG A 942 -3.77 -5.91 -39.90
C ARG A 942 -4.54 -6.36 -41.14
N LYS A 943 -4.08 -5.92 -42.31
CA LYS A 943 -4.67 -6.28 -43.60
C LYS A 943 -4.71 -7.79 -43.84
N ASP A 944 -3.68 -8.51 -43.38
CA ASP A 944 -3.62 -9.97 -43.50
C ASP A 944 -4.63 -10.71 -42.62
N LEU A 945 -5.15 -10.06 -41.57
CA LEU A 945 -6.18 -10.61 -40.69
C LEU A 945 -7.59 -10.10 -41.06
N TRP A 946 -7.72 -8.83 -41.43
CA TRP A 946 -9.00 -8.11 -41.54
C TRP A 946 -9.35 -7.66 -42.96
N GLY A 947 -8.48 -7.90 -43.95
CA GLY A 947 -8.66 -7.48 -45.34
C GLY A 947 -8.20 -6.05 -45.62
N GLU A 948 -8.27 -5.63 -46.89
CA GLU A 948 -7.89 -4.27 -47.32
C GLU A 948 -8.82 -3.18 -46.74
N ASP A 949 -10.05 -3.54 -46.38
CA ASP A 949 -11.04 -2.64 -45.77
C ASP A 949 -10.92 -2.57 -44.23
N CYS A 950 -9.75 -2.94 -43.68
CA CYS A 950 -9.54 -3.02 -42.22
C CYS A 950 -9.70 -1.69 -41.49
N ASP A 951 -9.52 -0.55 -42.15
CA ASP A 951 -9.70 0.77 -41.53
C ASP A 951 -11.13 1.32 -41.67
N ALA A 952 -11.99 0.68 -42.47
CA ALA A 952 -13.37 1.09 -42.67
C ALA A 952 -14.29 0.52 -41.58
N PHE A 953 -15.27 1.33 -41.15
CA PHE A 953 -16.35 0.86 -40.26
C PHE A 953 -17.36 0.07 -41.09
N LYS A 954 -17.34 -1.26 -40.97
CA LYS A 954 -18.20 -2.16 -41.76
C LYS A 954 -18.79 -3.27 -40.87
N PRO A 955 -19.99 -3.07 -40.31
CA PRO A 955 -20.66 -4.06 -39.46
C PRO A 955 -20.87 -5.41 -40.14
N GLU A 956 -21.16 -5.44 -41.44
CA GLU A 956 -21.46 -6.66 -42.21
C GLU A 956 -20.31 -7.66 -42.21
N ARG A 957 -19.07 -7.26 -41.86
CA ARG A 957 -17.95 -8.20 -41.75
C ARG A 957 -18.18 -9.29 -40.68
N TRP A 958 -19.07 -9.03 -39.73
CA TRP A 958 -19.41 -9.95 -38.64
C TRP A 958 -20.44 -11.01 -39.04
N GLU A 959 -21.04 -10.92 -40.23
CA GLU A 959 -22.00 -11.92 -40.72
C GLU A 959 -21.36 -13.30 -40.90
N SER A 960 -20.14 -13.34 -41.43
CA SER A 960 -19.41 -14.59 -41.73
C SER A 960 -18.22 -14.85 -40.79
N ARG A 961 -17.83 -13.87 -39.97
CA ARG A 961 -16.63 -13.94 -39.14
C ARG A 961 -16.95 -14.30 -37.70
N LYS A 962 -16.27 -15.33 -37.17
CA LYS A 962 -16.28 -15.64 -35.74
C LYS A 962 -15.09 -14.97 -35.05
N PRO A 963 -15.29 -14.35 -33.87
CA PRO A 963 -14.19 -13.80 -33.07
C PRO A 963 -13.12 -14.85 -32.71
N GLY A 964 -11.84 -14.52 -32.92
CA GLY A 964 -10.69 -15.34 -32.51
C GLY A 964 -9.66 -14.53 -31.73
N TRP A 965 -8.41 -15.00 -31.66
CA TRP A 965 -7.30 -14.29 -31.02
C TRP A 965 -6.80 -13.06 -31.80
N ASP A 966 -7.42 -12.79 -32.94
CA ASP A 966 -7.28 -11.58 -33.74
C ASP A 966 -8.30 -10.49 -33.37
N TYR A 967 -9.20 -10.77 -32.41
CA TYR A 967 -10.17 -9.84 -31.84
C TYR A 967 -10.19 -9.88 -30.30
N LEU A 968 -9.52 -8.93 -29.64
CA LEU A 968 -9.38 -8.85 -28.16
C LEU A 968 -9.84 -7.51 -27.55
N PRO A 969 -11.10 -7.07 -27.76
CA PRO A 969 -11.58 -5.84 -27.13
C PRO A 969 -11.66 -5.92 -25.59
N PHE A 970 -11.89 -7.11 -25.03
CA PHE A 970 -12.01 -7.37 -23.59
C PHE A 970 -10.83 -8.17 -23.02
N ASN A 971 -9.68 -8.17 -23.73
CA ASN A 971 -8.52 -9.01 -23.43
C ASN A 971 -8.83 -10.51 -23.60
N GLY A 972 -7.96 -11.41 -23.12
CA GLY A 972 -8.13 -12.85 -23.27
C GLY A 972 -7.51 -13.66 -22.12
N GLY A 973 -7.78 -14.97 -22.12
CA GLY A 973 -7.27 -15.91 -21.12
C GLY A 973 -7.84 -15.68 -19.70
N PRO A 974 -7.13 -16.13 -18.64
CA PRO A 974 -7.63 -16.03 -17.26
C PRO A 974 -7.91 -14.59 -16.81
N ARG A 975 -7.28 -13.59 -17.42
CA ARG A 975 -7.46 -12.16 -17.14
C ARG A 975 -8.49 -11.47 -18.06
N ILE A 976 -9.30 -12.20 -18.82
CA ILE A 976 -10.41 -11.62 -19.59
C ILE A 976 -11.32 -10.76 -18.70
N CYS A 977 -11.85 -9.65 -19.23
CA CYS A 977 -12.70 -8.72 -18.49
C CYS A 977 -13.89 -9.45 -17.84
N ILE A 978 -14.05 -9.28 -16.53
CA ILE A 978 -15.11 -9.93 -15.77
C ILE A 978 -16.47 -9.26 -15.98
N GLY A 979 -16.47 -7.94 -16.18
CA GLY A 979 -17.67 -7.13 -16.45
C GLY A 979 -18.02 -7.02 -17.94
N GLN A 980 -17.51 -7.91 -18.82
CA GLN A 980 -17.74 -7.80 -20.26
C GLN A 980 -19.23 -7.77 -20.63
N GLN A 981 -20.04 -8.66 -20.05
CA GLN A 981 -21.48 -8.69 -20.34
C GLN A 981 -22.20 -7.46 -19.76
N PHE A 982 -21.76 -6.98 -18.59
CA PHE A 982 -22.28 -5.76 -17.97
C PHE A 982 -22.09 -4.55 -18.89
N ALA A 983 -20.84 -4.27 -19.26
CA ALA A 983 -20.50 -3.15 -20.13
C ALA A 983 -21.22 -3.22 -21.49
N LEU A 984 -21.26 -4.39 -22.15
CA LEU A 984 -21.96 -4.53 -23.43
C LEU A 984 -23.47 -4.30 -23.31
N THR A 985 -24.06 -4.60 -22.16
CA THR A 985 -25.48 -4.38 -21.89
C THR A 985 -25.76 -2.89 -21.71
N GLU A 986 -25.00 -2.20 -20.86
CA GLU A 986 -25.09 -0.73 -20.69
C GLU A 986 -24.92 -0.01 -22.03
N ILE A 987 -23.85 -0.35 -22.77
CA ILE A 987 -23.58 0.23 -24.09
C ILE A 987 -24.76 0.02 -25.04
N ALA A 988 -25.26 -1.22 -25.15
CA ALA A 988 -26.39 -1.51 -26.03
C ALA A 988 -27.64 -0.74 -25.63
N TYR A 989 -27.91 -0.64 -24.32
CA TYR A 989 -29.07 0.07 -23.79
C TYR A 989 -29.01 1.57 -24.13
N VAL A 990 -27.89 2.23 -23.82
CA VAL A 990 -27.67 3.65 -24.15
C VAL A 990 -27.78 3.88 -25.65
N LEU A 991 -27.17 3.03 -26.48
CA LEU A 991 -27.26 3.14 -27.93
C LEU A 991 -28.70 3.01 -28.42
N ILE A 992 -29.48 2.06 -27.90
CA ILE A 992 -30.88 1.88 -28.28
C ILE A 992 -31.68 3.15 -27.97
N ARG A 993 -31.60 3.66 -26.73
CA ARG A 993 -32.36 4.85 -26.32
C ARG A 993 -31.94 6.10 -27.10
N MET A 994 -30.64 6.28 -27.36
CA MET A 994 -30.13 7.35 -28.20
C MET A 994 -30.60 7.25 -29.65
N LEU A 995 -30.58 6.06 -30.25
CA LEU A 995 -31.03 5.85 -31.63
C LEU A 995 -32.54 5.96 -31.79
N GLN A 996 -33.32 5.62 -30.76
CA GLN A 996 -34.75 5.89 -30.74
C GLN A 996 -35.03 7.40 -30.76
N ARG A 997 -34.28 8.19 -29.98
CA ARG A 997 -34.50 9.63 -29.85
C ARG A 997 -33.92 10.46 -30.99
N VAL A 998 -32.73 10.10 -31.47
CA VAL A 998 -31.96 10.88 -32.45
C VAL A 998 -32.05 10.19 -33.81
N ASP A 999 -32.56 10.90 -34.81
CA ASP A 999 -32.74 10.39 -36.18
C ASP A 999 -31.67 10.89 -37.16
N VAL A 1000 -31.07 12.05 -36.90
CA VAL A 1000 -29.97 12.61 -37.70
C VAL A 1000 -28.85 13.15 -36.81
N LEU A 1001 -27.61 12.88 -37.23
CA LEU A 1001 -26.39 13.44 -36.63
C LEU A 1001 -25.77 14.47 -37.56
N ASP A 1002 -25.43 15.64 -37.04
CA ASP A 1002 -24.56 16.61 -37.72
C ASP A 1002 -23.15 16.53 -37.10
N GLY A 1003 -22.26 15.89 -37.84
CA GLY A 1003 -20.85 15.71 -37.50
C GLY A 1003 -19.93 16.84 -37.95
N SER A 1004 -20.44 17.98 -38.44
CA SER A 1004 -19.59 19.09 -38.90
C SER A 1004 -18.66 19.65 -37.80
N GLY A 1005 -19.06 19.50 -36.53
CA GLY A 1005 -18.25 19.83 -35.35
C GLY A 1005 -17.27 18.73 -34.90
N ALA A 1006 -17.38 17.51 -35.42
CA ALA A 1006 -16.48 16.41 -35.11
C ALA A 1006 -15.17 16.61 -35.89
N GLY A 1007 -14.12 17.05 -35.18
CA GLY A 1007 -12.79 17.24 -35.75
C GLY A 1007 -12.14 15.93 -36.26
N PRO A 1008 -10.88 15.99 -36.71
CA PRO A 1008 -10.17 14.80 -37.14
C PRO A 1008 -9.97 13.82 -35.97
N VAL A 1009 -9.91 12.52 -36.28
CA VAL A 1009 -9.67 11.46 -35.30
C VAL A 1009 -8.36 11.71 -34.55
N LYS A 1010 -8.49 11.96 -33.24
CA LYS A 1010 -7.39 12.09 -32.29
C LYS A 1010 -7.67 11.27 -31.05
N HIS A 1011 -6.61 10.72 -30.45
CA HIS A 1011 -6.66 9.78 -29.34
C HIS A 1011 -6.28 10.44 -28.01
N GLY A 1012 -7.27 10.57 -27.13
CA GLY A 1012 -7.15 10.94 -25.72
C GLY A 1012 -6.65 9.77 -24.89
N LEU A 1013 -5.45 9.27 -25.19
CA LEU A 1013 -4.91 8.08 -24.53
C LEU A 1013 -4.44 8.37 -23.10
N THR A 1014 -5.21 7.92 -22.11
CA THR A 1014 -4.86 7.84 -20.69
C THR A 1014 -4.61 6.36 -20.32
N LEU A 1015 -5.29 5.82 -19.30
CA LEU A 1015 -5.40 4.39 -19.07
C LEU A 1015 -6.34 3.72 -20.07
N THR A 1016 -7.31 4.48 -20.58
CA THR A 1016 -8.24 4.13 -21.66
C THR A 1016 -8.03 5.05 -22.86
N ASN A 1017 -8.68 4.75 -23.98
CA ASN A 1017 -8.62 5.51 -25.22
C ASN A 1017 -9.99 6.07 -25.57
N CYS A 1018 -10.15 7.39 -25.54
CA CYS A 1018 -11.33 8.13 -25.99
C CYS A 1018 -10.98 9.14 -27.11
N PRO A 1019 -11.96 9.72 -27.82
CA PRO A 1019 -11.74 10.90 -28.65
C PRO A 1019 -11.07 12.06 -27.89
N ALA A 1020 -9.97 12.59 -28.42
CA ALA A 1020 -9.15 13.57 -27.70
C ALA A 1020 -9.80 14.96 -27.57
N ASP A 1021 -10.57 15.36 -28.59
CA ASP A 1021 -11.11 16.71 -28.73
C ASP A 1021 -12.61 16.78 -28.35
N GLY A 1022 -13.13 15.72 -27.72
CA GLY A 1022 -14.55 15.53 -27.43
C GLY A 1022 -15.33 14.98 -28.64
N VAL A 1023 -16.65 14.86 -28.50
CA VAL A 1023 -17.57 14.41 -29.55
C VAL A 1023 -18.64 15.47 -29.73
N LYS A 1024 -18.28 16.54 -30.45
CA LYS A 1024 -19.09 17.74 -30.63
C LYS A 1024 -20.02 17.59 -31.82
N LEU A 1025 -21.29 17.33 -31.55
CA LEU A 1025 -22.31 17.06 -32.56
C LEU A 1025 -23.52 17.97 -32.36
N ARG A 1026 -24.31 18.17 -33.42
CA ARG A 1026 -25.73 18.55 -33.27
C ARG A 1026 -26.58 17.31 -33.52
N LEU A 1027 -27.64 17.17 -32.77
CA LEU A 1027 -28.54 16.02 -32.81
C LEU A 1027 -29.91 16.51 -33.28
N HIS A 1028 -30.48 15.88 -34.29
CA HIS A 1028 -31.88 16.07 -34.63
C HIS A 1028 -32.71 15.06 -33.86
N PHE A 1029 -33.77 15.53 -33.24
CA PHE A 1029 -34.68 14.71 -32.45
C PHE A 1029 -35.84 14.26 -33.32
N ALA A 1030 -36.11 12.95 -33.31
CA ALA A 1030 -37.23 12.38 -34.03
C ALA A 1030 -38.56 12.94 -33.52
N ASP A 1031 -39.52 13.12 -34.44
CA ASP A 1031 -40.89 13.47 -34.13
C ASP A 1031 -41.55 12.39 -33.25
N LYS A 1032 -42.52 12.80 -32.43
CA LYS A 1032 -43.25 11.88 -31.54
C LYS A 1032 -43.88 10.74 -32.32
N GLY A 1033 -43.45 9.50 -32.05
CA GLY A 1033 -43.94 8.27 -32.68
C GLY A 1033 -43.13 7.73 -33.86
N MET A 1034 -41.96 8.29 -34.20
CA MET A 1034 -41.07 7.85 -35.30
C MET A 1034 -39.75 7.17 -34.89
#